data_AF-A0AAV6RXM7-F1
#
_entry.id   AF-A0AAV6RXM7-F1
#
_cell.length_a   1.000
_cell.length_b   1.000
_cell.length_c   1.000
_cell.angle_alpha   90.00
_cell.angle_beta   90.00
_cell.angle_gamma   90.00
#
_symmetry.space_group_name_H-M   'P 1'
#
loop_
_entity.id
_entity.type
_entity.pdbx_description
1 polymer ?
#
loop_
_entity_poly.entity_id
_entity_poly.type
_entity_poly.pdbx_seq_one_letter_code
_entity_poly.pdbx_strand_id
1 'polypeptide(L)'
;MEITKGDERSQDQGLSSFGTAELESQRRDTERGKKKKKKRIIIGVVLLCLLLILLAVMFTMGTASGGEDGDFWLNVVSDETPQLQCPPGFFRPPLILVSLDGFRAEYLKDHAGHLPIINKLRSVGTTAPYMRPVYPTKTFPNHYSIVTGLYPESHGIVDNKMYDVTHNAFFSLKTAEKFNAKWYQGEPVWLTAMRHKVKTATFFWPGSDVAVNGTFPTFYKTYDKSIEFMERLSQLFEWLSLPQSERPDFYTLYLEEPDASGHRYGPGSDEVISALKNVDWILGMLMDKLTMKSLHHCVNLMIVSDHGMEEASCERAEFVSTYQEDTERFNVIQGPAARIRPARLPEDYFSFDYEGLVKNLSCRAPNRTMRPYLKENLPKRFHFANNKRIERGHLYMKQGWQAALNRKEVKYCTGGFHGSDNVFTNMQAIFIGYGPGFKSNLVVPPFENIELYNLMCDLLSIRPAPNNGTHGSLNHLLKDPVHLPVHPAPLSHQTPCEATGPDPTDDLQCSCASQTKTMETDMNRHLMTTNASAKVYLRRFHHPFGTPQVVQPDVSFCLLHHSDYLNGYSRDRLMPLWVSYTLQPLATVRPLSPDTEACVRADVRVPPSASQLCSRYKDNADLSYGLLHPPNLNLTGPESDSLITSNMAPMFPAFKGVWRHFHDVLLPQYSQQLNGVTVMSGPIFDDNFDGNADAVKAVTGSEALVPTHFFVILTSCGNSTAGPTHCGGPLRAKSFILPHRPDNMESCATGTDLAWVEDWLHFHTARVRDIELLTGLSFYHDMISVEETLQLKTFLHIA
;
A
#
# COMPACT_ATOMS: atom_id res chain seq x y z
N MET A 1 4.59 80.17 -18.30
CA MET A 1 4.46 81.61 -18.01
C MET A 1 5.03 81.80 -16.61
N GLU A 2 6.28 82.25 -16.54
CA GLU A 2 6.65 83.65 -16.27
C GLU A 2 6.60 83.96 -14.77
N ILE A 3 7.49 84.69 -14.11
CA ILE A 3 8.84 85.27 -14.30
C ILE A 3 9.04 86.10 -13.00
N THR A 4 10.30 86.29 -12.55
CA THR A 4 10.80 87.38 -11.63
C THR A 4 10.33 87.46 -10.17
N LYS A 5 11.02 88.09 -9.19
CA LYS A 5 12.38 88.59 -8.85
C LYS A 5 12.14 89.67 -7.77
N GLY A 6 13.07 89.90 -6.84
CA GLY A 6 13.12 91.09 -5.94
C GLY A 6 13.18 90.70 -4.46
N ASP A 7 14.35 90.45 -3.83
CA ASP A 7 15.42 91.36 -3.37
C ASP A 7 15.01 92.34 -2.26
N GLU A 8 15.61 92.20 -1.06
CA GLU A 8 16.04 93.33 -0.24
C GLU A 8 17.14 92.95 0.76
N ARG A 9 18.12 93.86 0.88
CA ARG A 9 19.39 93.82 1.62
C ARG A 9 19.25 94.48 3.00
N SER A 10 20.09 94.06 3.95
CA SER A 10 20.83 95.01 4.80
C SER A 10 22.12 94.39 5.34
N GLN A 11 23.24 95.00 4.99
CA GLN A 11 24.56 94.82 5.61
C GLN A 11 24.65 95.68 6.88
N ASP A 12 25.49 95.28 7.84
CA ASP A 12 26.32 96.26 8.53
C ASP A 12 27.72 95.72 8.86
N GLN A 13 28.69 96.62 8.81
CA GLN A 13 30.14 96.41 8.77
C GLN A 13 30.82 96.55 10.14
N GLY A 14 32.05 96.02 10.25
CA GLY A 14 33.01 96.39 11.29
C GLY A 14 34.47 96.08 10.90
N LEU A 15 35.18 97.11 10.42
CA LEU A 15 36.65 97.25 10.26
C LEU A 15 37.38 97.20 11.64
N SER A 16 38.70 97.09 11.84
CA SER A 16 39.96 96.77 11.13
C SER A 16 41.07 96.75 12.20
N SER A 17 42.21 96.06 12.00
CA SER A 17 43.56 96.64 12.23
C SER A 17 44.66 95.69 11.75
N PHE A 18 45.75 96.28 11.24
CA PHE A 18 46.93 95.67 10.64
C PHE A 18 48.05 95.45 11.66
N GLY A 19 48.92 94.44 11.42
CA GLY A 19 50.36 94.59 11.69
C GLY A 19 51.08 93.45 12.41
N THR A 20 52.02 92.83 11.68
CA THR A 20 53.30 92.23 12.14
C THR A 20 53.28 90.96 13.00
N ALA A 21 53.58 89.80 12.37
CA ALA A 21 54.46 88.74 12.92
C ALA A 21 54.69 87.60 11.89
N GLU A 22 55.18 87.94 10.69
CA GLU A 22 55.87 86.98 9.83
C GLU A 22 57.24 86.67 10.44
N LEU A 23 57.31 85.66 11.32
CA LEU A 23 58.54 84.87 11.59
C LEU A 23 58.36 83.71 12.59
N GLU A 24 57.14 83.43 13.07
CA GLU A 24 56.87 82.25 13.93
C GLU A 24 56.05 81.12 13.27
N SER A 25 55.56 81.35 12.04
CA SER A 25 54.69 80.40 11.31
C SER A 25 55.46 79.19 10.74
N GLN A 26 56.73 79.35 10.36
CA GLN A 26 57.48 78.28 9.67
C GLN A 26 58.09 77.19 10.58
N ARG A 27 58.03 77.33 11.92
CA ARG A 27 58.52 76.29 12.86
C ARG A 27 57.41 75.39 13.42
N ARG A 28 56.13 75.79 13.35
CA ARG A 28 55.00 74.99 13.85
C ARG A 28 54.46 73.98 12.83
N ASP A 29 54.62 74.21 11.53
CA ASP A 29 54.11 73.30 10.50
C ASP A 29 54.99 72.06 10.25
N THR A 30 56.30 72.16 10.52
CA THR A 30 57.22 71.01 10.39
C THR A 30 57.06 69.99 11.53
N GLU A 31 56.68 70.42 12.75
CA GLU A 31 56.35 69.52 13.85
C GLU A 31 54.94 68.91 13.73
N ARG A 32 53.95 69.67 13.23
CA ARG A 32 52.58 69.18 13.02
C ARG A 32 52.53 68.15 11.89
N GLY A 33 53.35 68.31 10.84
CA GLY A 33 53.56 67.34 9.77
C GLY A 33 54.23 66.05 10.25
N LYS A 34 55.27 66.14 11.10
CA LYS A 34 55.94 64.95 11.68
C LYS A 34 55.05 64.22 12.69
N LYS A 35 54.24 64.92 13.50
CA LYS A 35 53.25 64.32 14.40
C LYS A 35 52.09 63.66 13.65
N LYS A 36 51.60 64.25 12.53
CA LYS A 36 50.59 63.62 11.65
C LYS A 36 51.13 62.39 10.90
N LYS A 37 52.40 62.42 10.45
CA LYS A 37 53.07 61.27 9.82
C LYS A 37 53.30 60.14 10.83
N LYS A 38 53.78 60.45 12.05
CA LYS A 38 53.88 59.47 13.15
C LYS A 38 52.51 58.91 13.55
N LYS A 39 51.46 59.73 13.67
CA LYS A 39 50.09 59.24 13.96
C LYS A 39 49.56 58.34 12.83
N ARG A 40 49.80 58.66 11.56
CA ARG A 40 49.41 57.82 10.42
C ARG A 40 50.19 56.51 10.36
N ILE A 41 51.48 56.52 10.70
CA ILE A 41 52.29 55.30 10.80
C ILE A 41 51.84 54.46 12.00
N ILE A 42 51.56 55.05 13.15
CA ILE A 42 51.05 54.33 14.33
C ILE A 42 49.65 53.76 14.06
N ILE A 43 48.75 54.52 13.44
CA ILE A 43 47.42 54.03 13.04
C ILE A 43 47.55 52.93 11.97
N GLY A 44 48.47 53.08 11.02
CA GLY A 44 48.75 52.06 10.00
C GLY A 44 49.34 50.78 10.61
N VAL A 45 50.23 50.89 11.60
CA VAL A 45 50.80 49.75 12.33
C VAL A 45 49.76 49.12 13.25
N VAL A 46 48.89 49.89 13.90
CA VAL A 46 47.78 49.36 14.70
C VAL A 46 46.74 48.67 13.82
N LEU A 47 46.42 49.22 12.64
CA LEU A 47 45.55 48.57 11.66
C LEU A 47 46.19 47.33 11.06
N LEU A 48 47.50 47.33 10.81
CA LEU A 48 48.23 46.15 10.35
C LEU A 48 48.32 45.08 11.45
N CYS A 49 48.53 45.47 12.71
CA CYS A 49 48.48 44.57 13.85
C CYS A 49 47.06 44.04 14.09
N LEU A 50 46.02 44.87 13.94
CA LEU A 50 44.62 44.42 14.00
C LEU A 50 44.27 43.50 12.83
N LEU A 51 44.79 43.76 11.63
CA LEU A 51 44.64 42.89 10.46
C LEU A 51 45.41 41.58 10.64
N LEU A 52 46.60 41.61 11.25
CA LEU A 52 47.39 40.43 11.58
C LEU A 52 46.78 39.66 12.75
N ILE A 53 46.11 40.33 13.71
CA ILE A 53 45.33 39.68 14.76
C ILE A 53 44.03 39.14 14.19
N LEU A 54 43.36 39.81 13.26
CA LEU A 54 42.20 39.29 12.52
C LEU A 54 42.60 38.12 11.63
N LEU A 55 43.75 38.19 10.96
CA LEU A 55 44.30 37.10 10.18
C LEU A 55 44.76 35.97 11.10
N ALA A 56 45.37 36.25 12.24
CA ALA A 56 45.74 35.23 13.23
C ALA A 56 44.52 34.63 13.93
N VAL A 57 43.45 35.39 14.16
CA VAL A 57 42.15 34.89 14.63
C VAL A 57 41.47 34.10 13.51
N MET A 58 41.58 34.51 12.24
CA MET A 58 41.16 33.73 11.08
C MET A 58 42.06 32.51 10.84
N PHE A 59 43.29 32.49 11.35
CA PHE A 59 44.24 31.37 11.23
C PHE A 59 44.17 30.44 12.45
N THR A 60 43.78 30.93 13.64
CA THR A 60 43.45 30.11 14.82
C THR A 60 42.01 29.60 14.75
N MET A 61 41.09 30.34 14.12
CA MET A 61 39.82 29.80 13.61
C MET A 61 39.99 29.03 12.30
N GLY A 62 41.08 29.26 11.56
CA GLY A 62 41.43 28.55 10.32
C GLY A 62 42.33 27.32 10.51
N THR A 63 42.70 27.01 11.75
CA THR A 63 43.33 25.74 12.17
C THR A 63 42.46 24.97 13.16
N ALA A 64 41.27 25.48 13.47
CA ALA A 64 40.08 24.64 13.58
C ALA A 64 39.48 24.54 12.17
N SER A 65 40.12 23.76 11.30
CA SER A 65 39.46 23.26 10.09
C SER A 65 38.24 22.47 10.55
N GLY A 66 37.09 23.13 10.64
CA GLY A 66 35.80 22.52 10.90
C GLY A 66 35.56 21.47 9.84
N GLY A 67 35.52 20.21 10.28
CA GLY A 67 35.18 19.10 9.41
C GLY A 67 33.80 19.31 8.83
N GLU A 68 33.63 18.91 7.58
CA GLU A 68 32.31 18.66 7.00
C GLU A 68 31.67 17.53 7.82
N ASP A 69 30.95 17.89 8.89
CA ASP A 69 30.20 16.96 9.72
C ASP A 69 29.09 16.32 8.87
N GLY A 70 28.91 14.99 8.96
CA GLY A 70 28.01 14.19 8.12
C GLY A 70 28.59 12.83 7.72
N ASP A 71 29.92 12.70 7.73
CA ASP A 71 30.64 11.48 7.32
C ASP A 71 31.33 10.76 8.50
N PHE A 72 31.17 11.22 9.74
CA PHE A 72 31.90 10.63 10.88
C PHE A 72 31.48 9.18 11.13
N TRP A 73 30.18 8.91 11.19
CA TRP A 73 29.62 7.57 11.35
C TRP A 73 29.95 6.67 10.17
N LEU A 74 30.01 7.24 8.96
CA LEU A 74 30.41 6.52 7.75
C LEU A 74 31.82 5.95 7.89
N ASN A 75 32.76 6.75 8.42
CA ASN A 75 34.19 6.44 8.48
C ASN A 75 34.65 5.72 9.75
N VAL A 76 33.96 5.89 10.88
CA VAL A 76 34.46 5.48 12.21
C VAL A 76 33.81 4.21 12.75
N VAL A 77 32.55 3.95 12.41
CA VAL A 77 31.82 2.77 12.93
C VAL A 77 32.03 1.59 11.99
N SER A 78 32.60 0.49 12.50
CA SER A 78 32.76 -0.77 11.76
C SER A 78 31.40 -1.38 11.43
N ASP A 79 31.34 -2.25 10.41
CA ASP A 79 30.13 -2.99 10.01
C ASP A 79 29.72 -4.10 11.03
N GLU A 80 30.10 -3.94 12.29
CA GLU A 80 29.82 -4.91 13.34
C GLU A 80 28.34 -4.91 13.74
N THR A 81 27.86 -6.10 14.13
CA THR A 81 26.46 -6.30 14.49
C THR A 81 26.13 -5.48 15.75
N PRO A 82 25.12 -4.57 15.71
CA PRO A 82 24.77 -3.75 16.87
C PRO A 82 24.32 -4.64 18.03
N GLN A 83 25.12 -4.72 19.10
CA GLN A 83 24.65 -5.15 20.41
C GLN A 83 23.95 -3.96 21.10
N LEU A 84 22.87 -4.23 21.84
CA LEU A 84 22.15 -3.20 22.57
C LEU A 84 23.10 -2.49 23.56
N GLN A 85 23.38 -1.22 23.32
CA GLN A 85 24.21 -0.38 24.18
C GLN A 85 23.50 0.95 24.39
N CYS A 86 22.79 1.06 25.53
CA CYS A 86 22.09 2.28 25.91
C CYS A 86 22.80 2.99 27.07
N PRO A 87 22.96 4.33 26.99
CA PRO A 87 23.51 5.10 28.11
C PRO A 87 22.50 5.14 29.28
N PRO A 88 22.97 5.46 30.51
CA PRO A 88 22.11 5.53 31.68
C PRO A 88 20.86 6.40 31.46
N GLY A 89 19.70 5.90 31.89
CA GLY A 89 18.40 6.54 31.73
C GLY A 89 17.62 6.09 30.49
N PHE A 90 18.23 5.41 29.53
CA PHE A 90 17.53 4.79 28.40
C PHE A 90 17.20 3.32 28.71
N PHE A 91 16.12 3.10 29.46
CA PHE A 91 15.67 1.76 29.88
C PHE A 91 14.98 0.97 28.75
N ARG A 92 14.58 1.67 27.69
CA ARG A 92 14.10 1.08 26.46
C ARG A 92 14.78 1.77 25.27
N PRO A 93 15.06 1.03 24.18
CA PRO A 93 15.42 1.61 22.90
C PRO A 93 14.36 2.61 22.43
N PRO A 94 14.71 3.90 22.21
CA PRO A 94 13.80 4.81 21.52
C PRO A 94 13.60 4.38 20.06
N LEU A 95 12.43 4.65 19.51
CA LEU A 95 12.11 4.48 18.10
C LEU A 95 12.01 5.85 17.42
N ILE A 96 12.81 6.04 16.36
CA ILE A 96 12.76 7.23 15.50
C ILE A 96 12.26 6.80 14.12
N LEU A 97 11.09 7.29 13.74
CA LEU A 97 10.51 7.12 12.41
C LEU A 97 10.87 8.33 11.55
N VAL A 98 11.66 8.11 10.49
CA VAL A 98 12.09 9.14 9.55
C VAL A 98 11.43 8.91 8.20
N SER A 99 10.73 9.92 7.69
CA SER A 99 10.13 9.88 6.34
C SER A 99 10.85 10.83 5.39
N LEU A 100 11.22 10.30 4.22
CA LEU A 100 11.74 11.04 3.08
C LEU A 100 10.64 11.06 2.00
N ASP A 101 9.87 12.15 1.93
CA ASP A 101 8.68 12.23 1.06
C ASP A 101 9.05 11.97 -0.41
N GLY A 102 8.27 11.14 -1.10
CA GLY A 102 8.46 10.86 -2.53
C GLY A 102 9.76 10.15 -2.90
N PHE A 103 10.50 9.59 -1.93
CA PHE A 103 11.70 8.80 -2.22
C PHE A 103 11.31 7.48 -2.91
N ARG A 104 11.34 7.46 -4.24
CA ARG A 104 11.09 6.26 -5.06
C ARG A 104 12.15 5.19 -4.79
N ALA A 105 11.73 3.94 -4.66
CA ALA A 105 12.63 2.82 -4.36
C ALA A 105 13.79 2.68 -5.36
N GLU A 106 13.54 2.91 -6.65
CA GLU A 106 14.56 2.83 -7.70
C GLU A 106 15.71 3.84 -7.53
N TYR A 107 15.54 4.96 -6.80
CA TYR A 107 16.65 5.88 -6.51
C TYR A 107 17.80 5.21 -5.75
N LEU A 108 17.49 4.19 -4.92
CA LEU A 108 18.49 3.38 -4.22
C LEU A 108 19.41 2.61 -5.18
N LYS A 109 18.96 2.36 -6.42
CA LYS A 109 19.72 1.69 -7.47
C LYS A 109 20.34 2.71 -8.41
N ASP A 110 19.53 3.61 -8.94
CA ASP A 110 19.93 4.54 -10.01
C ASP A 110 20.92 5.61 -9.52
N HIS A 111 20.86 5.97 -8.24
CA HIS A 111 21.70 6.99 -7.62
C HIS A 111 22.51 6.47 -6.44
N ALA A 112 22.79 5.16 -6.40
CA ALA A 112 23.54 4.54 -5.31
C ALA A 112 24.88 5.26 -5.02
N GLY A 113 25.59 5.73 -6.05
CA GLY A 113 26.86 6.46 -5.90
C GLY A 113 26.75 7.83 -5.23
N HIS A 114 25.54 8.33 -4.96
CA HIS A 114 25.28 9.60 -4.29
C HIS A 114 24.67 9.44 -2.89
N LEU A 115 24.53 8.19 -2.42
CA LEU A 115 23.80 7.83 -1.21
C LEU A 115 24.65 6.98 -0.24
N PRO A 116 25.88 7.39 0.12
CA PRO A 116 26.76 6.58 0.96
C PRO A 116 26.17 6.24 2.33
N ILE A 117 25.48 7.17 2.99
CA ILE A 117 24.92 6.94 4.33
C ILE A 117 23.76 5.96 4.26
N ILE A 118 22.80 6.21 3.38
CA ILE A 118 21.65 5.33 3.15
C ILE A 118 22.12 3.94 2.74
N ASN A 119 23.13 3.82 1.88
CA ASN A 119 23.65 2.51 1.48
C ASN A 119 24.31 1.77 2.64
N LYS A 120 25.07 2.45 3.50
CA LYS A 120 25.62 1.82 4.70
C LYS A 120 24.51 1.37 5.65
N LEU A 121 23.50 2.20 5.91
CA LEU A 121 22.34 1.82 6.74
C LEU A 121 21.61 0.59 6.19
N ARG A 122 21.48 0.48 4.86
CA ARG A 122 20.92 -0.71 4.20
C ARG A 122 21.80 -1.94 4.33
N SER A 123 23.11 -1.79 4.19
CA SER A 123 24.04 -2.93 4.24
C SER A 123 24.14 -3.51 5.63
N VAL A 124 24.17 -2.67 6.68
CA VAL A 124 24.31 -3.11 8.08
C VAL A 124 22.99 -3.32 8.82
N GLY A 125 21.87 -2.84 8.25
CA GLY A 125 20.53 -2.94 8.81
C GLY A 125 19.68 -4.05 8.17
N THR A 126 18.37 -3.85 8.23
CA THR A 126 17.35 -4.63 7.51
C THR A 126 16.69 -3.74 6.46
N THR A 127 16.64 -4.17 5.20
CA THR A 127 16.05 -3.40 4.08
C THR A 127 15.16 -4.31 3.24
N ALA A 128 14.21 -3.72 2.51
CA ALA A 128 13.51 -4.41 1.42
C ALA A 128 13.97 -3.81 0.07
N PRO A 129 13.83 -4.54 -1.05
CA PRO A 129 13.97 -3.96 -2.40
C PRO A 129 13.02 -2.78 -2.60
N TYR A 130 11.83 -2.88 -2.01
CA TYR A 130 10.85 -1.82 -1.90
C TYR A 130 9.81 -2.14 -0.82
N MET A 131 9.10 -1.11 -0.37
CA MET A 131 7.88 -1.19 0.42
C MET A 131 6.71 -0.70 -0.45
N ARG A 132 5.59 -1.42 -0.42
CA ARG A 132 4.40 -1.04 -1.19
C ARG A 132 3.57 -0.01 -0.41
N PRO A 133 3.25 1.14 -1.02
CA PRO A 133 2.31 2.10 -0.44
C PRO A 133 0.84 1.62 -0.51
N VAL A 134 -0.07 2.30 0.18
CA VAL A 134 -1.51 2.19 -0.04
C VAL A 134 -1.94 3.01 -1.27
N TYR A 135 -3.08 2.65 -1.86
CA TYR A 135 -3.73 3.41 -2.92
C TYR A 135 -4.70 4.46 -2.35
N PRO A 136 -4.74 5.70 -2.88
CA PRO A 136 -3.81 6.26 -3.87
C PRO A 136 -2.45 6.57 -3.23
N THR A 137 -1.39 6.51 -4.04
CA THR A 137 -0.01 6.74 -3.58
C THR A 137 0.29 8.22 -3.36
N LYS A 138 -0.40 8.82 -2.39
CA LYS A 138 -0.36 10.23 -1.99
C LYS A 138 0.14 10.38 -0.56
N THR A 139 0.69 11.56 -0.27
CA THR A 139 1.36 11.89 1.00
C THR A 139 0.51 11.64 2.24
N PHE A 140 -0.64 12.30 2.38
CA PHE A 140 -1.44 12.18 3.61
C PHE A 140 -2.03 10.78 3.81
N PRO A 141 -2.61 10.12 2.78
CA PRO A 141 -3.05 8.74 2.92
C PRO A 141 -1.93 7.82 3.42
N ASN A 142 -0.77 7.83 2.78
CA ASN A 142 0.30 6.89 3.09
C ASN A 142 0.98 7.16 4.43
N HIS A 143 1.31 8.41 4.75
CA HIS A 143 1.87 8.74 6.05
C HIS A 143 0.92 8.38 7.19
N TYR A 144 -0.39 8.57 7.01
CA TYR A 144 -1.37 8.24 8.04
C TYR A 144 -1.62 6.73 8.13
N SER A 145 -1.57 5.99 7.01
CA SER A 145 -1.55 4.52 7.00
C SER A 145 -0.34 3.95 7.75
N ILE A 146 0.88 4.48 7.54
CA ILE A 146 2.09 4.02 8.24
C ILE A 146 1.91 4.05 9.76
N VAL A 147 1.31 5.12 10.30
CA VAL A 147 1.17 5.31 11.75
C VAL A 147 -0.13 4.78 12.32
N THR A 148 -1.04 4.23 11.52
CA THR A 148 -2.31 3.64 12.01
C THR A 148 -2.47 2.17 11.65
N GLY A 149 -1.72 1.68 10.65
CA GLY A 149 -1.86 0.36 10.06
C GLY A 149 -3.17 0.18 9.29
N LEU A 150 -3.88 1.28 8.98
CA LEU A 150 -5.19 1.25 8.36
C LEU A 150 -5.10 1.61 6.87
N TYR A 151 -6.04 1.08 6.07
CA TYR A 151 -6.28 1.55 4.72
C TYR A 151 -6.95 2.94 4.71
N PRO A 152 -6.78 3.74 3.64
CA PRO A 152 -7.40 5.05 3.51
C PRO A 152 -8.91 5.08 3.68
N GLU A 153 -9.60 4.06 3.20
CA GLU A 153 -11.05 3.95 3.38
C GLU A 153 -11.46 3.82 4.86
N SER A 154 -10.60 3.23 5.71
CA SER A 154 -10.86 3.03 7.15
C SER A 154 -10.46 4.24 7.99
N HIS A 155 -9.26 4.79 7.77
CA HIS A 155 -8.77 5.93 8.57
C HIS A 155 -9.31 7.29 8.09
N GLY A 156 -9.97 7.32 6.92
CA GLY A 156 -10.75 8.45 6.42
C GLY A 156 -9.95 9.55 5.70
N ILE A 157 -8.63 9.43 5.62
CA ILE A 157 -7.77 10.36 4.87
C ILE A 157 -7.50 9.76 3.50
N VAL A 158 -8.43 9.95 2.56
CA VAL A 158 -8.45 9.22 1.28
C VAL A 158 -7.63 9.90 0.17
N ASP A 159 -7.31 11.19 0.33
CA ASP A 159 -6.43 11.97 -0.53
C ASP A 159 -5.99 13.26 0.20
N ASN A 160 -5.05 14.01 -0.37
CA ASN A 160 -4.63 15.34 0.07
C ASN A 160 -5.73 16.41 -0.15
N LYS A 161 -6.77 16.07 -0.93
CA LYS A 161 -7.98 16.87 -1.17
C LYS A 161 -9.20 15.97 -1.24
N MET A 162 -10.18 16.20 -0.38
CA MET A 162 -11.38 15.37 -0.31
C MET A 162 -12.59 16.17 0.18
N TYR A 163 -13.77 15.59 0.03
CA TYR A 163 -15.03 16.17 0.48
C TYR A 163 -15.83 15.16 1.28
N ASP A 164 -16.43 15.61 2.38
CA ASP A 164 -17.31 14.79 3.22
C ASP A 164 -18.73 15.32 3.12
N VAL A 165 -19.59 14.55 2.45
CA VAL A 165 -21.00 14.91 2.23
C VAL A 165 -21.78 15.09 3.53
N THR A 166 -21.44 14.38 4.61
CA THR A 166 -22.16 14.48 5.88
C THR A 166 -21.83 15.76 6.64
N HIS A 167 -20.60 16.28 6.46
CA HIS A 167 -20.19 17.54 7.07
C HIS A 167 -20.33 18.73 6.11
N ASN A 168 -20.61 18.47 4.83
CA ASN A 168 -20.60 19.45 3.74
C ASN A 168 -19.32 20.32 3.78
N ALA A 169 -18.17 19.66 3.88
CA ALA A 169 -16.88 20.33 4.08
C ALA A 169 -15.81 19.78 3.13
N PHE A 170 -14.86 20.63 2.78
CA PHE A 170 -13.72 20.30 1.93
C PHE A 170 -12.43 20.27 2.74
N PHE A 171 -11.75 19.14 2.72
CA PHE A 171 -10.41 19.00 3.26
C PHE A 171 -9.36 19.42 2.22
N SER A 172 -8.38 20.20 2.65
CA SER A 172 -7.15 20.43 1.90
C SER A 172 -6.01 20.77 2.85
N LEU A 173 -4.78 20.40 2.49
CA LEU A 173 -3.58 20.67 3.28
C LEU A 173 -3.32 22.16 3.55
N LYS A 174 -3.94 23.05 2.75
CA LYS A 174 -3.78 24.50 2.81
C LYS A 174 -4.92 25.23 3.54
N THR A 175 -5.91 24.52 4.07
CA THR A 175 -7.06 25.12 4.75
C THR A 175 -7.08 24.75 6.23
N ALA A 176 -7.84 25.50 7.03
CA ALA A 176 -8.02 25.22 8.45
C ALA A 176 -8.69 23.85 8.71
N GLU A 177 -9.41 23.30 7.74
CA GLU A 177 -9.99 21.95 7.82
C GLU A 177 -8.95 20.85 8.02
N LYS A 178 -7.68 21.08 7.65
CA LYS A 178 -6.58 20.17 8.00
C LYS A 178 -6.53 19.90 9.51
N PHE A 179 -6.86 20.87 10.36
CA PHE A 179 -6.80 20.74 11.82
C PHE A 179 -8.09 20.19 12.45
N ASN A 180 -9.10 19.87 11.65
CA ASN A 180 -10.35 19.34 12.14
C ASN A 180 -10.23 17.82 12.36
N ALA A 181 -10.23 17.40 13.63
CA ALA A 181 -10.07 16.00 14.03
C ALA A 181 -11.09 15.04 13.41
N LYS A 182 -12.27 15.53 12.95
CA LYS A 182 -13.30 14.71 12.30
C LYS A 182 -12.83 14.05 11.00
N TRP A 183 -11.76 14.53 10.39
CA TRP A 183 -11.16 13.89 9.21
C TRP A 183 -10.34 12.64 9.56
N TYR A 184 -9.78 12.60 10.76
CA TYR A 184 -8.76 11.63 11.16
C TYR A 184 -9.38 10.55 12.03
N GLN A 185 -9.58 9.35 11.46
CA GLN A 185 -10.08 8.19 12.18
C GLN A 185 -8.94 7.25 12.59
N GLY A 186 -9.27 6.16 13.28
CA GLY A 186 -8.29 5.21 13.79
C GLY A 186 -7.47 5.77 14.95
N GLU A 187 -6.35 5.10 15.26
CA GLU A 187 -5.48 5.45 16.37
C GLU A 187 -4.02 5.49 15.90
N PRO A 188 -3.45 6.70 15.71
CA PRO A 188 -2.03 6.84 15.40
C PRO A 188 -1.14 6.28 16.51
N VAL A 189 0.02 5.73 16.13
CA VAL A 189 0.95 5.03 17.04
C VAL A 189 1.40 5.91 18.21
N TRP A 190 1.47 7.23 18.05
CA TRP A 190 1.80 8.13 19.16
C TRP A 190 0.72 8.15 20.25
N LEU A 191 -0.56 8.02 19.88
CA LEU A 191 -1.64 7.89 20.86
C LEU A 191 -1.65 6.51 21.50
N THR A 192 -1.38 5.46 20.72
CA THR A 192 -1.22 4.09 21.23
C THR A 192 -0.10 4.03 22.28
N ALA A 193 1.05 4.63 21.97
CA ALA A 193 2.19 4.76 22.86
C ALA A 193 1.83 5.52 24.14
N MET A 194 1.15 6.66 24.03
CA MET A 194 0.70 7.46 25.18
C MET A 194 -0.27 6.71 26.09
N ARG A 195 -1.19 5.91 25.53
CA ARG A 195 -2.08 5.03 26.32
C ARG A 195 -1.29 4.02 27.15
N HIS A 196 -0.13 3.59 26.67
CA HIS A 196 0.81 2.72 27.37
C HIS A 196 1.89 3.49 28.14
N LYS A 197 1.63 4.76 28.48
CA LYS A 197 2.49 5.65 29.28
C LYS A 197 3.85 5.96 28.64
N VAL A 198 3.95 5.85 27.32
CA VAL A 198 5.14 6.21 26.54
C VAL A 198 4.96 7.64 26.02
N LYS A 199 5.93 8.51 26.31
CA LYS A 199 5.92 9.89 25.78
C LYS A 199 6.33 9.89 24.31
N THR A 200 5.76 10.80 23.54
CA THR A 200 5.94 10.86 22.08
C THR A 200 6.29 12.28 21.61
N ALA A 201 7.16 12.39 20.62
CA ALA A 201 7.54 13.68 20.05
C ALA A 201 7.58 13.67 18.53
N THR A 202 6.76 14.49 17.89
CA THR A 202 6.61 14.47 16.43
C THR A 202 7.12 15.77 15.82
N PHE A 203 8.26 15.72 15.12
CA PHE A 203 8.71 16.81 14.27
C PHE A 203 8.15 16.62 12.86
N PHE A 204 6.92 17.09 12.70
CA PHE A 204 6.08 16.92 11.52
C PHE A 204 5.69 15.47 11.26
N TRP A 205 4.39 15.25 11.10
CA TRP A 205 3.78 14.05 10.55
C TRP A 205 2.30 14.37 10.26
N PRO A 206 1.71 13.94 9.13
CA PRO A 206 0.28 14.08 8.90
C PRO A 206 -0.57 13.56 10.07
N GLY A 207 -1.39 14.43 10.67
CA GLY A 207 -2.23 14.12 11.83
C GLY A 207 -1.59 14.39 13.19
N SER A 208 -0.28 14.63 13.29
CA SER A 208 0.39 14.91 14.57
C SER A 208 0.09 16.30 15.14
N ASP A 209 -0.25 17.27 14.28
CA ASP A 209 -0.69 18.61 14.65
C ASP A 209 -2.22 18.72 14.71
N VAL A 210 -2.91 17.60 14.93
CA VAL A 210 -4.37 17.49 15.07
C VAL A 210 -4.72 16.76 16.36
N ALA A 211 -5.76 17.24 17.06
CA ALA A 211 -6.27 16.62 18.29
C ALA A 211 -7.08 15.35 17.99
N VAL A 212 -6.45 14.32 17.43
CA VAL A 212 -7.09 13.03 17.13
C VAL A 212 -7.53 12.38 18.44
N ASN A 213 -8.79 11.95 18.52
CA ASN A 213 -9.43 11.51 19.78
C ASN A 213 -9.25 12.53 20.93
N GLY A 214 -9.25 13.83 20.60
CA GLY A 214 -9.11 14.93 21.56
C GLY A 214 -7.70 15.10 22.13
N THR A 215 -6.68 14.42 21.58
CA THR A 215 -5.33 14.36 22.16
C THR A 215 -4.25 14.62 21.10
N PHE A 216 -3.19 15.32 21.49
CA PHE A 216 -1.97 15.53 20.69
C PHE A 216 -0.84 14.60 21.15
N PRO A 217 0.23 14.39 20.35
CA PRO A 217 1.49 13.86 20.85
C PRO A 217 2.00 14.65 22.07
N THR A 218 2.87 14.05 22.91
CA THR A 218 3.39 14.75 24.10
C THR A 218 4.13 16.03 23.74
N PHE A 219 4.92 15.98 22.65
CA PHE A 219 5.50 17.12 21.99
C PHE A 219 5.17 17.06 20.51
N TYR A 220 4.80 18.18 19.90
CA TYR A 220 4.57 18.24 18.46
C TYR A 220 4.95 19.61 17.91
N LYS A 221 5.16 19.68 16.59
CA LYS A 221 5.32 20.93 15.86
C LYS A 221 4.21 21.04 14.83
N THR A 222 3.54 22.19 14.79
CA THR A 222 2.63 22.53 13.69
C THR A 222 3.44 22.63 12.40
N TYR A 223 2.93 22.02 11.33
CA TYR A 223 3.66 21.97 10.06
C TYR A 223 4.02 23.37 9.52
N ASP A 224 5.31 23.58 9.31
CA ASP A 224 5.86 24.76 8.66
C ASP A 224 7.03 24.34 7.76
N LYS A 225 6.77 24.32 6.46
CA LYS A 225 7.73 23.94 5.43
C LYS A 225 8.99 24.81 5.40
N SER A 226 8.97 26.00 6.02
CA SER A 226 10.11 26.93 6.01
C SER A 226 11.18 26.58 7.03
N ILE A 227 10.88 25.65 7.96
CA ILE A 227 11.87 25.17 8.93
C ILE A 227 12.87 24.25 8.23
N GLU A 228 14.14 24.65 8.25
CA GLU A 228 15.26 23.92 7.64
C GLU A 228 15.49 22.55 8.29
N PHE A 229 15.91 21.56 7.50
CA PHE A 229 16.09 20.17 7.96
C PHE A 229 17.02 20.03 9.18
N MET A 230 18.09 20.84 9.23
CA MET A 230 19.02 20.88 10.35
C MET A 230 18.41 21.42 11.65
N GLU A 231 17.44 22.33 11.56
CA GLU A 231 16.70 22.81 12.74
C GLU A 231 15.76 21.72 13.28
N ARG A 232 15.11 20.97 12.38
CA ARG A 232 14.28 19.81 12.75
C ARG A 232 15.10 18.77 13.50
N LEU A 233 16.28 18.45 12.96
CA LEU A 233 17.24 17.54 13.58
C LEU A 233 17.72 18.05 14.95
N SER A 234 17.98 19.35 15.07
CA SER A 234 18.41 19.95 16.33
C SER A 234 17.34 19.80 17.42
N GLN A 235 16.07 20.06 17.10
CA GLN A 235 14.96 19.86 18.02
C GLN A 235 14.79 18.39 18.43
N LEU A 236 14.95 17.44 17.52
CA LEU A 236 14.93 16.01 17.83
C LEU A 236 15.95 15.66 18.92
N PHE A 237 17.17 16.20 18.81
CA PHE A 237 18.22 15.97 19.81
C PHE A 237 18.01 16.72 21.12
N GLU A 238 17.33 17.87 21.12
CA GLU A 238 16.88 18.51 22.36
C GLU A 238 15.92 17.59 23.11
N TRP A 239 14.93 17.00 22.42
CA TRP A 239 14.00 16.05 23.02
C TRP A 239 14.71 14.79 23.54
N LEU A 240 15.63 14.22 22.76
CA LEU A 240 16.44 13.07 23.19
C LEU A 240 17.36 13.38 24.38
N SER A 241 17.66 14.66 24.64
CA SER A 241 18.50 15.10 25.75
C SER A 241 17.68 15.46 27.01
N LEU A 242 16.36 15.39 26.96
CA LEU A 242 15.50 15.64 28.13
C LEU A 242 15.79 14.67 29.28
N PRO A 243 15.51 15.07 30.53
CA PRO A 243 15.52 14.16 31.67
C PRO A 243 14.63 12.95 31.41
N GLN A 244 15.02 11.78 31.92
CA GLN A 244 14.31 10.52 31.69
C GLN A 244 12.79 10.62 31.97
N SER A 245 12.37 11.35 33.00
CA SER A 245 10.96 11.51 33.35
C SER A 245 10.14 12.25 32.29
N GLU A 246 10.78 13.04 31.42
CA GLU A 246 10.14 13.87 30.41
C GLU A 246 10.45 13.42 28.98
N ARG A 247 11.52 12.64 28.80
CA ARG A 247 12.01 12.20 27.50
C ARG A 247 11.01 11.26 26.79
N PRO A 248 10.72 11.50 25.50
CA PRO A 248 9.97 10.57 24.65
C PRO A 248 10.72 9.27 24.34
N ASP A 249 10.00 8.22 23.99
CA ASP A 249 10.59 6.99 23.40
C ASP A 249 10.10 6.73 21.97
N PHE A 250 9.13 7.49 21.48
CA PHE A 250 8.72 7.48 20.07
C PHE A 250 8.87 8.86 19.45
N TYR A 251 9.54 8.91 18.30
CA TYR A 251 9.85 10.15 17.59
C TYR A 251 9.46 10.06 16.13
N THR A 252 9.02 11.16 15.54
CA THR A 252 8.92 11.30 14.08
C THR A 252 9.77 12.45 13.56
N LEU A 253 10.33 12.27 12.37
CA LEU A 253 11.01 13.29 11.59
C LEU A 253 10.56 13.17 10.14
N TYR A 254 10.08 14.26 9.56
CA TYR A 254 9.64 14.30 8.16
C TYR A 254 10.44 15.35 7.38
N LEU A 255 10.88 14.98 6.17
CA LEU A 255 11.56 15.83 5.19
C LEU A 255 10.76 15.81 3.88
N GLU A 256 10.48 16.98 3.30
CA GLU A 256 9.70 17.13 2.06
C GLU A 256 10.46 16.69 0.78
N GLU A 257 11.73 16.32 0.91
CA GLU A 257 12.56 15.89 -0.22
C GLU A 257 12.75 14.37 -0.22
N PRO A 258 12.87 13.73 -1.40
CA PRO A 258 12.99 14.33 -2.74
C PRO A 258 11.66 14.67 -3.45
N ASP A 259 10.48 14.57 -2.81
CA ASP A 259 9.17 14.86 -3.45
C ASP A 259 9.11 16.26 -4.06
N ALA A 260 9.53 17.29 -3.31
CA ALA A 260 9.45 18.68 -3.77
C ALA A 260 10.27 18.91 -5.05
N SER A 261 11.52 18.44 -5.11
CA SER A 261 12.32 18.47 -6.34
C SER A 261 11.73 17.57 -7.44
N GLY A 262 11.26 16.37 -7.09
CA GLY A 262 10.65 15.43 -8.03
C GLY A 262 9.44 16.04 -8.74
N HIS A 263 8.54 16.68 -8.00
CA HIS A 263 7.40 17.41 -8.55
C HIS A 263 7.81 18.56 -9.47
N ARG A 264 8.83 19.34 -9.07
CA ARG A 264 9.19 20.57 -9.79
C ARG A 264 10.01 20.31 -11.05
N TYR A 265 10.90 19.32 -11.03
CA TYR A 265 11.92 19.11 -12.06
C TYR A 265 11.82 17.75 -12.74
N GLY A 266 11.08 16.80 -12.17
CA GLY A 266 10.92 15.44 -12.69
C GLY A 266 11.86 14.46 -11.99
N PRO A 267 11.46 13.19 -11.83
CA PRO A 267 12.22 12.19 -11.08
C PRO A 267 13.65 11.92 -11.60
N GLY A 268 13.95 12.21 -12.87
CA GLY A 268 15.28 11.97 -13.47
C GLY A 268 16.19 13.20 -13.54
N SER A 269 15.91 14.27 -12.79
CA SER A 269 16.60 15.56 -12.87
C SER A 269 17.84 15.67 -11.95
N ASP A 270 18.76 16.57 -12.29
CA ASP A 270 19.93 16.89 -11.45
C ASP A 270 19.52 17.52 -10.11
N GLU A 271 18.38 18.22 -10.07
CA GLU A 271 17.79 18.76 -8.85
C GLU A 271 17.32 17.67 -7.90
N VAL A 272 16.78 16.55 -8.41
CA VAL A 272 16.48 15.37 -7.60
C VAL A 272 17.76 14.73 -7.07
N ILE A 273 18.82 14.61 -7.89
CA ILE A 273 20.12 14.10 -7.42
C ILE A 273 20.67 14.99 -6.29
N SER A 274 20.52 16.30 -6.39
CA SER A 274 20.95 17.25 -5.37
C SER A 274 20.12 17.11 -4.09
N ALA A 275 18.80 16.94 -4.20
CA ALA A 275 17.91 16.67 -3.08
C ALA A 275 18.25 15.33 -2.39
N LEU A 276 18.54 14.29 -3.17
CA LEU A 276 18.97 12.96 -2.69
C LEU A 276 20.27 13.04 -1.87
N LYS A 277 21.28 13.77 -2.37
CA LYS A 277 22.53 14.02 -1.62
C LYS A 277 22.26 14.77 -0.31
N ASN A 278 21.36 15.75 -0.33
CA ASN A 278 21.03 16.53 0.85
C ASN A 278 20.34 15.66 1.93
N VAL A 279 19.36 14.83 1.56
CA VAL A 279 18.71 13.95 2.55
C VAL A 279 19.65 12.85 3.06
N ASP A 280 20.55 12.33 2.22
CA ASP A 280 21.61 11.41 2.66
C ASP A 280 22.55 12.08 3.67
N TRP A 281 22.97 13.32 3.41
CA TRP A 281 23.76 14.12 4.33
C TRP A 281 23.04 14.41 5.65
N ILE A 282 21.73 14.75 5.63
CA ILE A 282 20.93 14.94 6.86
C ILE A 282 20.86 13.64 7.68
N LEU A 283 20.74 12.48 7.04
CA LEU A 283 20.81 11.20 7.73
C LEU A 283 22.22 10.93 8.30
N GLY A 284 23.27 11.37 7.60
CA GLY A 284 24.65 11.36 8.11
C GLY A 284 24.76 12.16 9.40
N MET A 285 24.24 13.38 9.40
CA MET A 285 24.19 14.26 10.59
C MET A 285 23.40 13.65 11.74
N LEU A 286 22.30 12.94 11.46
CA LEU A 286 21.55 12.19 12.46
C LEU A 286 22.41 11.09 13.08
N MET A 287 23.06 10.28 12.25
CA MET A 287 23.89 9.15 12.71
C MET A 287 25.14 9.62 13.46
N ASP A 288 25.80 10.68 13.01
CA ASP A 288 26.95 11.30 13.66
C ASP A 288 26.59 11.74 15.08
N LYS A 289 25.51 12.54 15.22
CA LYS A 289 25.05 13.02 16.53
C LYS A 289 24.56 11.90 17.44
N LEU A 290 23.90 10.86 16.91
CA LEU A 290 23.56 9.65 17.68
C LEU A 290 24.83 8.95 18.18
N THR A 291 25.88 8.90 17.36
CA THR A 291 27.15 8.28 17.73
C THR A 291 27.86 9.05 18.82
N MET A 292 27.95 10.38 18.68
CA MET A 292 28.54 11.28 19.68
C MET A 292 27.84 11.21 21.05
N LYS A 293 26.54 10.90 21.06
CA LYS A 293 25.74 10.72 22.29
C LYS A 293 25.70 9.27 22.79
N SER A 294 26.45 8.35 22.16
CA SER A 294 26.43 6.92 22.46
C SER A 294 25.03 6.29 22.34
N LEU A 295 24.22 6.78 21.40
CA LEU A 295 22.85 6.33 21.14
C LEU A 295 22.69 5.51 19.86
N HIS A 296 23.68 5.51 18.96
CA HIS A 296 23.63 4.78 17.68
C HIS A 296 23.41 3.26 17.82
N HIS A 297 23.78 2.65 18.95
CA HIS A 297 23.48 1.24 19.28
C HIS A 297 22.33 1.06 20.29
N CYS A 298 21.65 2.15 20.65
CA CYS A 298 20.49 2.18 21.55
C CYS A 298 19.18 2.44 20.80
N VAL A 299 19.21 3.30 19.79
CA VAL A 299 18.02 3.74 19.05
C VAL A 299 17.66 2.73 17.97
N ASN A 300 16.36 2.44 17.85
CA ASN A 300 15.77 1.86 16.65
C ASN A 300 15.42 2.98 15.68
N LEU A 301 16.05 2.98 14.52
CA LEU A 301 15.80 3.89 13.41
C LEU A 301 15.00 3.16 12.33
N MET A 302 13.87 3.75 11.93
CA MET A 302 13.04 3.27 10.83
C MET A 302 12.94 4.38 9.79
N ILE A 303 13.60 4.21 8.65
CA ILE A 303 13.58 5.16 7.53
C ILE A 303 12.64 4.63 6.46
N VAL A 304 11.71 5.47 6.04
CA VAL A 304 10.67 5.14 5.07
C VAL A 304 10.48 6.25 4.06
N SER A 305 9.76 5.95 2.99
CA SER A 305 9.01 6.94 2.24
C SER A 305 7.54 6.54 2.17
N ASP A 306 6.71 7.49 1.83
CA ASP A 306 5.27 7.34 1.68
C ASP A 306 4.86 6.84 0.30
N HIS A 307 5.57 7.26 -0.75
CA HIS A 307 5.39 6.83 -2.13
C HIS A 307 6.65 7.08 -2.98
N GLY A 308 6.61 6.64 -4.23
CA GLY A 308 7.58 7.04 -5.25
C GLY A 308 7.16 8.26 -6.09
N MET A 309 7.69 8.37 -7.31
CA MET A 309 7.52 9.51 -8.21
C MET A 309 7.59 9.08 -9.69
N GLU A 310 6.73 9.65 -10.52
CA GLU A 310 6.59 9.38 -11.96
C GLU A 310 6.75 10.65 -12.80
N GLU A 311 7.29 10.53 -14.01
CA GLU A 311 7.50 11.65 -14.92
C GLU A 311 6.17 12.14 -15.55
N ALA A 312 5.85 13.41 -15.39
CA ALA A 312 4.67 14.05 -15.96
C ALA A 312 4.87 14.40 -17.45
N SER A 313 3.78 14.35 -18.23
CA SER A 313 3.76 14.89 -19.58
C SER A 313 2.34 15.29 -19.97
N CYS A 314 2.17 16.45 -20.61
CA CYS A 314 0.87 16.83 -21.18
C CYS A 314 0.40 15.88 -22.29
N GLU A 315 1.30 15.13 -22.92
CA GLU A 315 0.97 14.11 -23.95
C GLU A 315 0.46 12.82 -23.31
N ARG A 316 0.66 12.65 -22.00
CA ARG A 316 0.18 11.53 -21.19
C ARG A 316 -0.91 11.98 -20.22
N ALA A 317 -1.86 12.76 -20.73
CA ALA A 317 -3.02 13.21 -19.98
C ALA A 317 -4.31 12.95 -20.77
N GLU A 318 -5.30 12.35 -20.13
CA GLU A 318 -6.65 12.19 -20.66
C GLU A 318 -7.57 13.30 -20.15
N PHE A 319 -8.44 13.79 -21.03
CA PHE A 319 -9.38 14.86 -20.70
C PHE A 319 -10.81 14.35 -20.84
N VAL A 320 -11.57 14.37 -19.74
CA VAL A 320 -12.95 13.88 -19.73
C VAL A 320 -13.83 14.66 -20.71
N SER A 321 -13.57 15.95 -20.90
CA SER A 321 -14.27 16.81 -21.87
C SER A 321 -14.12 16.37 -23.34
N THR A 322 -13.16 15.49 -23.65
CA THR A 322 -13.02 14.89 -25.00
C THR A 322 -14.08 13.83 -25.26
N TYR A 323 -14.61 13.21 -24.21
CA TYR A 323 -15.49 12.05 -24.28
C TYR A 323 -16.92 12.33 -23.80
N GLN A 324 -17.13 13.46 -23.12
CA GLN A 324 -18.41 13.86 -22.54
C GLN A 324 -18.67 15.34 -22.79
N GLU A 325 -19.87 15.67 -23.27
CA GLU A 325 -20.27 17.04 -23.60
C GLU A 325 -20.74 17.82 -22.36
N ASP A 326 -21.57 17.19 -21.52
CA ASP A 326 -22.25 17.78 -20.36
C ASP A 326 -21.33 17.88 -19.12
N THR A 327 -20.21 18.60 -19.29
CA THR A 327 -19.14 18.74 -18.28
C THR A 327 -19.47 19.68 -17.13
N GLU A 328 -20.54 20.49 -17.25
CA GLU A 328 -20.94 21.44 -16.20
C GLU A 328 -21.59 20.74 -14.98
N ARG A 329 -22.04 19.49 -15.14
CA ARG A 329 -22.72 18.73 -14.09
C ARG A 329 -21.80 18.08 -13.07
N PHE A 330 -20.50 18.01 -13.35
CA PHE A 330 -19.53 17.34 -12.49
C PHE A 330 -18.16 18.01 -12.51
N ASN A 331 -17.37 17.74 -11.48
CA ASN A 331 -15.97 18.12 -11.36
C ASN A 331 -15.10 16.86 -11.40
N VAL A 332 -13.89 16.97 -11.94
CA VAL A 332 -12.88 15.91 -11.90
C VAL A 332 -11.80 16.30 -10.91
N ILE A 333 -11.64 15.51 -9.85
CA ILE A 333 -10.44 15.54 -9.04
C ILE A 333 -9.33 14.91 -9.88
N GLN A 334 -8.47 15.74 -10.45
CA GLN A 334 -7.46 15.33 -11.41
C GLN A 334 -6.29 14.51 -10.82
N GLY A 335 -5.52 13.88 -11.71
CA GLY A 335 -4.31 13.13 -11.40
C GLY A 335 -4.39 11.68 -11.87
N PRO A 336 -3.48 10.80 -11.43
CA PRO A 336 -3.50 9.38 -11.82
C PRO A 336 -4.51 8.51 -11.06
N ALA A 337 -5.05 9.01 -9.94
CA ALA A 337 -6.16 8.42 -9.20
C ALA A 337 -7.37 9.36 -9.27
N ALA A 338 -7.74 9.74 -10.49
CA ALA A 338 -8.75 10.77 -10.70
C ALA A 338 -10.14 10.27 -10.30
N ARG A 339 -10.97 11.19 -9.82
CA ARG A 339 -12.31 10.91 -9.28
C ARG A 339 -13.31 11.92 -9.80
N ILE A 340 -14.57 11.52 -9.90
CA ILE A 340 -15.65 12.35 -10.44
C ILE A 340 -16.68 12.62 -9.37
N ARG A 341 -17.03 13.89 -9.19
CA ARG A 341 -18.02 14.34 -8.22
C ARG A 341 -19.04 15.27 -8.87
N PRO A 342 -20.34 15.22 -8.53
CA PRO A 342 -21.31 16.19 -9.02
C PRO A 342 -20.94 17.63 -8.67
N ALA A 343 -21.38 18.57 -9.50
CA ALA A 343 -21.16 19.99 -9.29
C ALA A 343 -22.02 20.56 -8.16
N ARG A 344 -23.27 20.08 -8.00
CA ARG A 344 -24.18 20.51 -6.92
C ARG A 344 -23.99 19.61 -5.69
N LEU A 345 -23.54 20.21 -4.60
CA LEU A 345 -23.25 19.53 -3.34
C LEU A 345 -23.95 20.25 -2.18
N PRO A 346 -24.48 19.51 -1.19
CA PRO A 346 -24.46 18.05 -1.04
C PRO A 346 -25.58 17.31 -1.82
N GLU A 347 -26.51 18.02 -2.45
CA GLU A 347 -27.81 17.50 -2.90
C GLU A 347 -27.69 16.35 -3.90
N ASP A 348 -26.79 16.46 -4.88
CA ASP A 348 -26.65 15.46 -5.94
C ASP A 348 -25.66 14.34 -5.60
N TYR A 349 -25.00 14.38 -4.42
CA TYR A 349 -23.86 13.51 -4.14
C TYR A 349 -24.16 12.02 -4.32
N PHE A 350 -25.34 11.58 -3.86
CA PHE A 350 -25.79 10.19 -3.96
C PHE A 350 -26.76 9.94 -5.12
N SER A 351 -27.45 10.96 -5.62
CA SER A 351 -28.45 10.82 -6.70
C SER A 351 -27.89 11.05 -8.11
N PHE A 352 -26.62 11.47 -8.22
CA PHE A 352 -25.94 11.60 -9.51
C PHE A 352 -25.83 10.25 -10.23
N ASP A 353 -26.06 10.25 -11.55
CA ASP A 353 -25.99 9.06 -12.40
C ASP A 353 -24.55 8.68 -12.73
N TYR A 354 -23.86 8.06 -11.75
CA TYR A 354 -22.48 7.60 -11.92
C TYR A 354 -22.41 6.42 -12.90
N GLU A 355 -23.39 5.51 -12.87
CA GLU A 355 -23.48 4.35 -13.74
C GLU A 355 -23.54 4.75 -15.22
N GLY A 356 -24.44 5.68 -15.56
CA GLY A 356 -24.56 6.23 -16.90
C GLY A 356 -23.29 6.94 -17.36
N LEU A 357 -22.67 7.71 -16.47
CA LEU A 357 -21.40 8.40 -16.78
C LEU A 357 -20.25 7.42 -17.01
N VAL A 358 -20.03 6.47 -16.10
CA VAL A 358 -18.98 5.44 -16.21
C VAL A 358 -19.19 4.65 -17.50
N LYS A 359 -20.42 4.21 -17.78
CA LYS A 359 -20.77 3.51 -19.02
C LYS A 359 -20.47 4.34 -20.27
N ASN A 360 -20.74 5.64 -20.27
CA ASN A 360 -20.46 6.49 -21.44
C ASN A 360 -18.95 6.69 -21.68
N LEU A 361 -18.17 6.78 -20.60
CA LEU A 361 -16.71 6.93 -20.66
C LEU A 361 -16.00 5.60 -20.98
N SER A 362 -16.62 4.46 -20.68
CA SER A 362 -16.04 3.13 -20.91
C SER A 362 -15.65 2.95 -22.37
N CYS A 363 -14.43 2.44 -22.59
CA CYS A 363 -13.93 2.07 -23.91
C CYS A 363 -13.82 3.21 -24.93
N ARG A 364 -13.80 4.47 -24.46
CA ARG A 364 -13.59 5.65 -25.31
C ARG A 364 -12.12 6.04 -25.44
N ALA A 365 -11.35 5.89 -24.36
CA ALA A 365 -9.94 6.31 -24.33
C ALA A 365 -9.06 5.34 -25.14
N PRO A 366 -8.21 5.84 -26.06
CA PRO A 366 -7.38 5.01 -26.92
C PRO A 366 -6.41 4.17 -26.08
N ASN A 367 -6.11 2.95 -26.50
CA ASN A 367 -5.21 2.03 -25.81
C ASN A 367 -5.52 1.80 -24.31
N ARG A 368 -6.76 2.09 -23.87
CA ARG A 368 -7.21 1.96 -22.47
C ARG A 368 -6.31 2.73 -21.49
N THR A 369 -5.86 3.92 -21.88
CA THR A 369 -5.08 4.87 -21.05
C THR A 369 -5.86 5.32 -19.82
N MET A 370 -7.18 5.48 -19.95
CA MET A 370 -8.12 5.74 -18.87
C MET A 370 -9.19 4.65 -18.85
N ARG A 371 -9.48 4.10 -17.66
CA ARG A 371 -10.52 3.11 -17.41
C ARG A 371 -11.46 3.63 -16.31
N PRO A 372 -12.73 3.92 -16.61
CA PRO A 372 -13.69 4.39 -15.62
C PRO A 372 -14.24 3.22 -14.81
N TYR A 373 -14.40 3.46 -13.50
CA TYR A 373 -14.95 2.50 -12.56
C TYR A 373 -15.98 3.17 -11.67
N LEU A 374 -17.00 2.40 -11.28
CA LEU A 374 -17.63 2.63 -9.99
C LEU A 374 -16.68 2.08 -8.92
N LYS A 375 -16.49 2.79 -7.81
CA LYS A 375 -15.49 2.41 -6.78
C LYS A 375 -15.66 0.99 -6.26
N GLU A 376 -16.89 0.49 -6.17
CA GLU A 376 -17.22 -0.89 -5.76
C GLU A 376 -16.65 -1.97 -6.70
N ASN A 377 -16.33 -1.61 -7.94
CA ASN A 377 -15.78 -2.49 -8.97
C ASN A 377 -14.26 -2.35 -9.16
N LEU A 378 -13.59 -1.52 -8.37
CA LEU A 378 -12.13 -1.44 -8.38
C LEU A 378 -11.51 -2.76 -7.87
N PRO A 379 -10.29 -3.12 -8.29
CA PRO A 379 -9.57 -4.26 -7.73
C PRO A 379 -9.55 -4.24 -6.21
N LYS A 380 -9.98 -5.34 -5.58
CA LYS A 380 -10.14 -5.41 -4.11
C LYS A 380 -8.83 -5.19 -3.34
N ARG A 381 -7.67 -5.48 -3.95
CA ARG A 381 -6.35 -5.15 -3.38
C ARG A 381 -6.12 -3.67 -3.10
N PHE A 382 -6.94 -2.77 -3.67
CA PHE A 382 -6.83 -1.33 -3.38
C PHE A 382 -7.43 -0.95 -2.03
N HIS A 383 -8.42 -1.70 -1.51
CA HIS A 383 -9.16 -1.33 -0.29
C HIS A 383 -9.57 0.16 -0.34
N PHE A 384 -10.24 0.55 -1.45
CA PHE A 384 -10.54 1.94 -1.80
C PHE A 384 -11.98 2.13 -2.29
N ALA A 385 -12.95 1.66 -1.50
CA ALA A 385 -14.37 1.81 -1.79
C ALA A 385 -15.20 2.25 -0.57
N ASN A 386 -14.94 1.66 0.60
CA ASN A 386 -15.77 1.78 1.80
C ASN A 386 -15.53 3.07 2.60
N ASN A 387 -15.60 4.20 1.91
CA ASN A 387 -15.67 5.50 2.56
C ASN A 387 -16.50 6.46 1.72
N LYS A 388 -17.40 7.20 2.36
CA LYS A 388 -18.22 8.23 1.70
C LYS A 388 -17.41 9.38 1.13
N ARG A 389 -16.15 9.57 1.56
CA ARG A 389 -15.22 10.59 1.03
C ARG A 389 -14.57 10.18 -0.28
N ILE A 390 -14.67 8.90 -0.65
CA ILE A 390 -14.29 8.37 -1.96
C ILE A 390 -15.50 8.53 -2.85
N GLU A 391 -15.38 9.39 -3.85
CA GLU A 391 -16.39 9.55 -4.88
C GLU A 391 -16.70 8.22 -5.57
N ARG A 392 -17.97 8.01 -5.94
CA ARG A 392 -18.38 6.76 -6.56
C ARG A 392 -17.79 6.57 -7.96
N GLY A 393 -17.64 7.65 -8.74
CA GLY A 393 -16.97 7.61 -10.04
C GLY A 393 -15.46 7.76 -9.90
N HIS A 394 -14.71 6.78 -10.42
CA HIS A 394 -13.26 6.72 -10.37
C HIS A 394 -12.66 6.50 -11.77
N LEU A 395 -11.48 7.06 -12.03
CA LEU A 395 -10.76 6.95 -13.30
C LEU A 395 -9.38 6.33 -13.03
N TYR A 396 -9.27 5.03 -13.29
CA TYR A 396 -7.99 4.32 -13.23
C TYR A 396 -7.14 4.67 -14.45
N MET A 397 -5.90 5.09 -14.21
CA MET A 397 -4.98 5.51 -15.26
C MET A 397 -3.90 4.46 -15.51
N LYS A 398 -3.57 4.24 -16.78
CA LYS A 398 -2.37 3.49 -17.20
C LYS A 398 -1.13 4.14 -16.59
N GLN A 399 -0.09 3.36 -16.29
CA GLN A 399 1.18 3.89 -15.79
C GLN A 399 1.71 5.04 -16.66
N GLY A 400 2.16 6.13 -16.01
CA GLY A 400 2.63 7.34 -16.65
C GLY A 400 1.53 8.30 -17.14
N TRP A 401 0.24 7.94 -16.99
CA TRP A 401 -0.90 8.76 -17.40
C TRP A 401 -1.65 9.38 -16.22
N GLN A 402 -2.29 10.53 -16.47
CA GLN A 402 -3.18 11.22 -15.54
C GLN A 402 -4.49 11.59 -16.24
N ALA A 403 -5.55 11.87 -15.48
CA ALA A 403 -6.79 12.43 -16.01
C ALA A 403 -7.11 13.80 -15.39
N ALA A 404 -7.79 14.64 -16.16
CA ALA A 404 -8.37 15.90 -15.72
C ALA A 404 -9.69 16.14 -16.46
N LEU A 405 -10.48 17.15 -16.05
CA LEU A 405 -11.69 17.51 -16.78
C LEU A 405 -11.34 18.02 -18.18
N ASN A 406 -10.40 18.98 -18.27
CA ASN A 406 -9.93 19.58 -19.51
C ASN A 406 -8.44 19.99 -19.39
N ARG A 407 -7.85 20.42 -20.51
CA ARG A 407 -6.42 20.78 -20.60
C ARG A 407 -5.97 21.92 -19.70
N LYS A 408 -6.88 22.79 -19.25
CA LYS A 408 -6.54 23.90 -18.35
C LYS A 408 -6.47 23.46 -16.89
N GLU A 409 -7.08 22.31 -16.57
CA GLU A 409 -7.18 21.81 -15.21
C GLU A 409 -6.10 20.80 -14.84
N VAL A 410 -5.33 20.27 -15.80
CA VAL A 410 -4.18 19.40 -15.49
C VAL A 410 -3.07 20.19 -14.80
N LYS A 411 -2.64 19.74 -13.62
CA LYS A 411 -1.65 20.43 -12.78
C LYS A 411 -0.22 20.05 -13.18
N TYR A 412 0.03 18.77 -13.40
CA TYR A 412 1.37 18.25 -13.66
C TYR A 412 1.50 17.91 -15.13
N CYS A 413 2.00 18.88 -15.89
CA CYS A 413 2.26 18.78 -17.33
C CYS A 413 3.75 18.62 -17.64
N THR A 414 4.60 19.00 -16.69
CA THR A 414 6.05 18.87 -16.63
C THR A 414 6.45 18.53 -15.21
N GLY A 415 7.66 18.02 -15.00
CA GLY A 415 8.13 17.61 -13.69
C GLY A 415 7.57 16.25 -13.29
N GLY A 416 7.26 16.06 -12.01
CA GLY A 416 6.83 14.77 -11.46
C GLY A 416 5.39 14.75 -10.98
N PHE A 417 4.78 13.57 -10.95
CA PHE A 417 3.53 13.30 -10.24
C PHE A 417 3.55 11.91 -9.58
N HIS A 418 2.62 11.70 -8.66
CA HIS A 418 2.41 10.42 -7.99
C HIS A 418 0.92 10.26 -7.66
N GLY A 419 0.50 9.12 -7.12
CA GLY A 419 -0.90 8.77 -6.84
C GLY A 419 -1.43 7.60 -7.67
N SER A 420 -0.61 7.05 -8.58
CA SER A 420 -0.98 5.93 -9.45
C SER A 420 -1.19 4.63 -8.67
N ASP A 421 -1.47 3.55 -9.40
CA ASP A 421 -1.55 2.20 -8.85
C ASP A 421 -0.35 1.88 -7.95
N ASN A 422 -0.63 1.38 -6.74
CA ASN A 422 0.39 1.06 -5.75
C ASN A 422 1.26 -0.15 -6.10
N VAL A 423 1.00 -0.87 -7.21
CA VAL A 423 1.92 -1.90 -7.72
C VAL A 423 2.87 -1.39 -8.80
N PHE A 424 2.72 -0.17 -9.31
CA PHE A 424 3.65 0.36 -10.31
C PHE A 424 5.03 0.59 -9.70
N THR A 425 6.07 0.20 -10.45
CA THR A 425 7.47 0.27 -9.98
C THR A 425 7.87 1.66 -9.52
N ASN A 426 7.50 2.69 -10.28
CA ASN A 426 7.82 4.08 -9.96
C ASN A 426 7.08 4.61 -8.72
N MET A 427 6.04 3.92 -8.25
CA MET A 427 5.30 4.29 -7.03
C MET A 427 5.83 3.60 -5.77
N GLN A 428 6.73 2.62 -5.92
CA GLN A 428 7.25 1.88 -4.77
C GLN A 428 8.10 2.77 -3.86
N ALA A 429 7.99 2.57 -2.55
CA ALA A 429 8.64 3.35 -1.49
C ALA A 429 9.84 2.60 -0.90
N ILE A 430 10.64 3.29 -0.08
CA ILE A 430 11.78 2.69 0.64
C ILE A 430 11.39 2.23 2.04
N PHE A 431 12.14 1.25 2.55
CA PHE A 431 12.15 0.86 3.96
C PHE A 431 13.56 0.44 4.38
N ILE A 432 14.03 0.98 5.50
CA ILE A 432 15.29 0.64 6.14
C ILE A 432 15.09 0.63 7.66
N GLY A 433 15.33 -0.50 8.30
CA GLY A 433 15.37 -0.66 9.75
C GLY A 433 16.81 -0.81 10.24
N TYR A 434 17.23 -0.01 11.21
CA TYR A 434 18.56 -0.08 11.83
C TYR A 434 18.44 0.05 13.35
N GLY A 435 19.24 -0.70 14.11
CA GLY A 435 19.26 -0.61 15.58
C GLY A 435 19.14 -1.96 16.28
N PRO A 436 18.99 -1.96 17.62
CA PRO A 436 19.02 -3.17 18.43
C PRO A 436 17.79 -4.08 18.24
N GLY A 437 16.64 -3.57 17.80
CA GLY A 437 15.43 -4.36 17.55
C GLY A 437 15.42 -5.05 16.19
N PHE A 438 16.13 -4.49 15.21
CA PHE A 438 16.20 -5.02 13.85
C PHE A 438 17.35 -6.03 13.69
N LYS A 439 17.14 -7.04 12.84
CA LYS A 439 18.23 -7.86 12.33
C LYS A 439 19.21 -7.01 11.50
N SER A 440 20.42 -7.53 11.34
CA SER A 440 21.50 -6.87 10.61
C SER A 440 21.84 -7.65 9.36
N ASN A 441 22.34 -6.96 8.33
CA ASN A 441 22.74 -7.54 7.05
C ASN A 441 21.63 -8.34 6.38
N LEU A 442 20.39 -7.86 6.45
CA LEU A 442 19.21 -8.60 6.00
C LEU A 442 18.46 -7.85 4.89
N VAL A 443 18.29 -8.52 3.76
CA VAL A 443 17.35 -8.09 2.71
C VAL A 443 16.11 -8.98 2.80
N VAL A 444 14.96 -8.38 3.08
CA VAL A 444 13.67 -9.07 3.19
C VAL A 444 12.84 -8.94 1.91
N PRO A 445 11.87 -9.83 1.65
CA PRO A 445 10.90 -9.63 0.58
C PRO A 445 10.10 -8.33 0.74
N PRO A 446 9.57 -7.77 -0.35
CA PRO A 446 8.68 -6.61 -0.26
C PRO A 446 7.43 -6.87 0.59
N PHE A 447 6.98 -5.85 1.30
CA PHE A 447 5.79 -5.85 2.14
C PHE A 447 5.05 -4.51 2.03
N GLU A 448 3.86 -4.39 2.64
CA GLU A 448 3.01 -3.20 2.58
C GLU A 448 3.21 -2.28 3.77
N ASN A 449 3.10 -0.96 3.57
CA ASN A 449 3.36 0.02 4.64
C ASN A 449 2.37 -0.04 5.82
N ILE A 450 1.18 -0.62 5.63
CA ILE A 450 0.21 -0.86 6.71
C ILE A 450 0.75 -1.82 7.78
N GLU A 451 1.73 -2.66 7.46
CA GLU A 451 2.35 -3.60 8.40
C GLU A 451 3.26 -2.89 9.41
N LEU A 452 3.70 -1.65 9.11
CA LEU A 452 4.63 -0.90 9.95
C LEU A 452 4.05 -0.52 11.31
N TYR A 453 2.74 -0.30 11.43
CA TYR A 453 2.12 0.05 12.71
C TYR A 453 2.32 -1.03 13.77
N ASN A 454 2.12 -2.30 13.41
CA ASN A 454 2.36 -3.43 14.31
C ASN A 454 3.85 -3.55 14.67
N LEU A 455 4.73 -3.40 13.68
CA LEU A 455 6.18 -3.41 13.88
C LEU A 455 6.65 -2.31 14.84
N MET A 456 6.13 -1.09 14.70
CA MET A 456 6.42 0.01 15.62
C MET A 456 5.91 -0.28 17.03
N CYS A 457 4.73 -0.89 17.17
CA CYS A 457 4.19 -1.30 18.46
C CYS A 457 5.08 -2.38 19.13
N ASP A 458 5.57 -3.36 18.36
CA ASP A 458 6.47 -4.40 18.87
C ASP A 458 7.82 -3.81 19.33
N LEU A 459 8.42 -2.92 18.53
CA LEU A 459 9.66 -2.22 18.88
C LEU A 459 9.54 -1.34 20.14
N LEU A 460 8.34 -0.81 20.40
CA LEU A 460 8.03 -0.05 21.62
C LEU A 460 7.54 -0.95 22.77
N SER A 461 7.38 -2.26 22.54
CA SER A 461 6.80 -3.23 23.47
C SER A 461 5.42 -2.81 23.99
N ILE A 462 4.55 -2.36 23.08
CA ILE A 462 3.18 -1.93 23.38
C ILE A 462 2.17 -2.73 22.57
N ARG A 463 0.93 -2.83 23.08
CA ARG A 463 -0.15 -3.51 22.36
C ARG A 463 -0.75 -2.60 21.28
N PRO A 464 -0.78 -3.03 19.99
CA PRO A 464 -1.40 -2.26 18.90
C PRO A 464 -2.91 -2.14 19.06
N ALA A 465 -3.50 -1.07 18.52
CA ALA A 465 -4.93 -0.98 18.27
C ALA A 465 -5.33 -1.87 17.07
N PRO A 466 -6.63 -2.23 16.90
CA PRO A 466 -7.09 -2.95 15.71
C PRO A 466 -6.72 -2.20 14.43
N ASN A 467 -6.10 -2.90 13.48
CA ASN A 467 -5.61 -2.34 12.23
C ASN A 467 -5.67 -3.40 11.11
N ASN A 468 -5.35 -3.00 9.87
CA ASN A 468 -5.38 -3.88 8.70
C ASN A 468 -4.07 -4.68 8.49
N GLY A 469 -2.99 -4.33 9.19
CA GLY A 469 -1.75 -5.09 9.19
C GLY A 469 -1.91 -6.46 9.85
N THR A 470 -1.17 -7.45 9.36
CA THR A 470 -1.18 -8.82 9.88
C THR A 470 -0.10 -8.99 10.94
N HIS A 471 -0.46 -8.82 12.22
CA HIS A 471 0.50 -8.84 13.35
C HIS A 471 1.33 -10.14 13.36
N GLY A 472 2.66 -10.00 13.30
CA GLY A 472 3.60 -11.12 13.18
C GLY A 472 4.17 -11.35 11.78
N SER A 473 3.56 -10.78 10.72
CA SER A 473 4.05 -10.90 9.33
C SER A 473 5.50 -10.40 9.17
N LEU A 474 5.88 -9.37 9.93
CA LEU A 474 7.21 -8.76 9.94
C LEU A 474 8.13 -9.26 11.06
N ASN A 475 7.78 -10.34 11.78
CA ASN A 475 8.65 -10.90 12.83
C ASN A 475 10.04 -11.26 12.31
N HIS A 476 10.15 -11.63 11.04
CA HIS A 476 11.42 -11.97 10.41
C HIS A 476 12.40 -10.79 10.33
N LEU A 477 11.96 -9.53 10.48
CA LEU A 477 12.79 -8.32 10.58
C LEU A 477 13.41 -8.13 11.97
N LEU A 478 12.80 -8.72 13.01
CA LEU A 478 13.15 -8.47 14.42
C LEU A 478 14.15 -9.49 14.95
N LYS A 479 15.13 -9.05 15.75
CA LYS A 479 16.04 -9.96 16.47
C LYS A 479 15.29 -10.80 17.50
N ASP A 480 14.42 -10.15 18.28
CA ASP A 480 13.62 -10.74 19.34
C ASP A 480 12.13 -10.38 19.16
N PRO A 481 11.35 -11.17 18.39
CA PRO A 481 9.92 -10.91 18.19
C PRO A 481 9.13 -10.96 19.51
N VAL A 482 8.34 -9.91 19.78
CA VAL A 482 7.53 -9.80 21.01
C VAL A 482 6.18 -10.49 20.87
N HIS A 483 5.60 -10.49 19.66
CA HIS A 483 4.35 -11.16 19.35
C HIS A 483 4.63 -12.49 18.63
N LEU A 484 4.13 -13.59 19.20
CA LEU A 484 4.16 -14.91 18.57
C LEU A 484 2.77 -15.20 18.00
N PRO A 485 2.58 -15.13 16.66
CA PRO A 485 1.28 -15.32 16.06
C PRO A 485 0.82 -16.78 16.17
N VAL A 486 -0.50 -16.97 16.19
CA VAL A 486 -1.13 -18.29 16.13
C VAL A 486 -2.16 -18.30 15.01
N HIS A 487 -2.45 -19.48 14.47
CA HIS A 487 -3.56 -19.62 13.53
C HIS A 487 -4.89 -19.23 14.19
N PRO A 488 -5.81 -18.60 13.45
CA PRO A 488 -7.14 -18.33 13.96
C PRO A 488 -7.89 -19.65 14.19
N ALA A 489 -8.58 -19.75 15.33
CA ALA A 489 -9.42 -20.89 15.62
C ALA A 489 -10.64 -20.91 14.67
N PRO A 490 -11.10 -22.09 14.19
CA PRO A 490 -12.33 -22.19 13.43
C PRO A 490 -13.51 -21.74 14.30
N LEU A 491 -14.40 -20.92 13.73
CA LEU A 491 -15.62 -20.45 14.40
C LEU A 491 -16.85 -21.25 13.96
N SER A 492 -16.71 -22.06 12.91
CA SER A 492 -17.76 -22.95 12.42
C SER A 492 -17.24 -24.38 12.30
N HIS A 493 -18.12 -25.34 12.59
CA HIS A 493 -17.76 -26.75 12.59
C HIS A 493 -18.36 -27.50 11.40
N GLN A 494 -17.61 -28.50 10.93
CA GLN A 494 -18.06 -29.38 9.85
C GLN A 494 -19.29 -30.20 10.31
N THR A 495 -20.33 -30.22 9.50
CA THR A 495 -21.51 -31.08 9.63
C THR A 495 -21.39 -32.31 8.71
N PRO A 496 -22.03 -33.45 9.04
CA PRO A 496 -22.04 -34.62 8.15
C PRO A 496 -22.90 -34.39 6.90
N CYS A 497 -22.38 -34.75 5.72
CA CYS A 497 -23.15 -34.90 4.48
C CYS A 497 -23.07 -36.37 4.04
N GLU A 498 -24.14 -37.11 4.30
CA GLU A 498 -24.23 -38.54 4.04
C GLU A 498 -25.47 -38.82 3.21
N ALA A 499 -25.32 -39.71 2.23
CA ALA A 499 -26.42 -40.17 1.41
C ALA A 499 -27.09 -41.39 2.05
N THR A 500 -28.41 -41.48 1.95
CA THR A 500 -29.17 -42.66 2.40
C THR A 500 -29.21 -43.77 1.34
N GLY A 501 -28.93 -43.45 0.08
CA GLY A 501 -28.94 -44.37 -1.05
C GLY A 501 -28.26 -43.76 -2.28
N PRO A 502 -27.93 -44.58 -3.30
CA PRO A 502 -27.25 -44.12 -4.51
C PRO A 502 -28.19 -43.42 -5.50
N ASP A 503 -29.50 -43.55 -5.32
CA ASP A 503 -30.51 -42.86 -6.12
C ASP A 503 -30.90 -41.53 -5.45
N PRO A 504 -30.97 -40.42 -6.20
CA PRO A 504 -31.44 -39.15 -5.67
C PRO A 504 -32.92 -39.23 -5.28
N THR A 505 -33.29 -38.55 -4.20
CA THR A 505 -34.70 -38.42 -3.78
C THR A 505 -35.48 -37.40 -4.62
N ASP A 506 -34.76 -36.47 -5.23
CA ASP A 506 -35.25 -35.45 -6.15
C ASP A 506 -34.14 -35.20 -7.19
N ASP A 507 -34.48 -35.22 -8.47
CA ASP A 507 -33.52 -34.95 -9.57
C ASP A 507 -33.15 -33.46 -9.69
N LEU A 508 -33.77 -32.58 -8.89
CA LEU A 508 -33.57 -31.12 -8.85
C LEU A 508 -33.80 -30.43 -10.20
N GLN A 509 -34.61 -31.07 -11.05
CA GLN A 509 -34.86 -30.69 -12.44
C GLN A 509 -33.55 -30.59 -13.25
N CYS A 510 -32.52 -31.31 -12.82
CA CYS A 510 -31.25 -31.46 -13.50
C CYS A 510 -31.32 -32.64 -14.45
N SER A 511 -30.49 -32.62 -15.49
CA SER A 511 -30.39 -33.71 -16.45
C SER A 511 -28.99 -33.80 -17.00
N CYS A 512 -28.49 -35.03 -17.17
CA CYS A 512 -27.22 -35.27 -17.82
C CYS A 512 -27.41 -36.22 -19.02
N ALA A 513 -27.54 -35.66 -20.22
CA ALA A 513 -27.77 -36.47 -21.42
C ALA A 513 -26.58 -37.39 -21.78
N SER A 514 -25.38 -37.08 -21.29
CA SER A 514 -24.18 -37.88 -21.50
C SER A 514 -24.05 -39.07 -20.54
N GLN A 515 -24.93 -39.20 -19.54
CA GLN A 515 -24.90 -40.25 -18.54
C GLN A 515 -26.21 -41.05 -18.53
N THR A 516 -26.11 -42.38 -18.45
CA THR A 516 -27.30 -43.22 -18.24
C THR A 516 -27.61 -43.32 -16.75
N LYS A 517 -28.86 -43.61 -16.40
CA LYS A 517 -29.25 -43.79 -14.99
C LYS A 517 -28.41 -44.84 -14.25
N THR A 518 -28.03 -45.92 -14.93
CA THR A 518 -27.14 -46.95 -14.35
C THR A 518 -25.76 -46.38 -14.04
N MET A 519 -25.18 -45.60 -14.97
CA MET A 519 -23.89 -44.93 -14.75
C MET A 519 -23.97 -43.97 -13.56
N GLU A 520 -25.03 -43.14 -13.49
CA GLU A 520 -25.23 -42.21 -12.37
C GLU A 520 -25.32 -42.94 -11.02
N THR A 521 -26.06 -44.05 -10.97
CA THR A 521 -26.21 -44.88 -9.77
C THR A 521 -24.86 -45.47 -9.33
N ASP A 522 -24.04 -45.93 -10.28
CA ASP A 522 -22.72 -46.51 -10.00
C ASP A 522 -21.73 -45.44 -9.52
N MET A 523 -21.71 -44.26 -10.16
CA MET A 523 -20.92 -43.11 -9.72
C MET A 523 -21.33 -42.65 -8.31
N ASN A 524 -22.63 -42.56 -8.03
CA ASN A 524 -23.13 -42.19 -6.71
C ASN A 524 -22.73 -43.23 -5.64
N ARG A 525 -22.75 -44.52 -5.99
CA ARG A 525 -22.25 -45.59 -5.11
C ARG A 525 -20.78 -45.41 -4.79
N HIS A 526 -19.96 -44.96 -5.75
CA HIS A 526 -18.55 -44.66 -5.50
C HIS A 526 -18.36 -43.51 -4.48
N LEU A 527 -19.10 -42.41 -4.65
CA LEU A 527 -19.09 -41.27 -3.73
C LEU A 527 -19.49 -41.67 -2.29
N MET A 528 -20.41 -42.62 -2.15
CA MET A 528 -20.86 -43.14 -0.85
C MET A 528 -19.88 -44.12 -0.20
N THR A 529 -19.24 -44.98 -0.99
CA THR A 529 -18.41 -46.09 -0.50
C THR A 529 -16.95 -45.72 -0.29
N THR A 530 -16.58 -44.45 -0.54
CA THR A 530 -15.23 -43.94 -0.28
C THR A 530 -14.86 -44.13 1.19
N ASN A 531 -13.98 -45.09 1.47
CA ASN A 531 -13.61 -45.47 2.83
C ASN A 531 -12.71 -44.42 3.51
N ALA A 532 -12.51 -44.58 4.82
CA ALA A 532 -11.73 -43.63 5.63
C ALA A 532 -10.28 -43.46 5.12
N SER A 533 -9.61 -44.55 4.73
CA SER A 533 -8.23 -44.51 4.22
C SER A 533 -8.12 -43.72 2.91
N ALA A 534 -9.09 -43.90 1.99
CA ALA A 534 -9.18 -43.15 0.76
C ALA A 534 -9.45 -41.65 1.03
N LYS A 535 -10.36 -41.33 1.97
CA LYS A 535 -10.61 -39.94 2.39
C LYS A 535 -9.36 -39.26 2.94
N VAL A 536 -8.52 -39.98 3.71
CA VAL A 536 -7.24 -39.47 4.22
C VAL A 536 -6.24 -39.23 3.09
N TYR A 537 -6.14 -40.15 2.12
CA TYR A 537 -5.30 -39.97 0.94
C TYR A 537 -5.72 -38.74 0.12
N LEU A 538 -7.01 -38.63 -0.21
CA LEU A 538 -7.56 -37.51 -0.98
C LEU A 538 -7.32 -36.17 -0.27
N ARG A 539 -7.46 -36.12 1.07
CA ARG A 539 -7.10 -34.93 1.86
C ARG A 539 -5.61 -34.58 1.73
N ARG A 540 -4.70 -35.54 1.88
CA ARG A 540 -3.26 -35.29 1.69
C ARG A 540 -2.93 -34.82 0.27
N PHE A 541 -3.65 -35.32 -0.73
CA PHE A 541 -3.37 -35.02 -2.13
C PHE A 541 -3.95 -33.66 -2.58
N HIS A 542 -5.20 -33.36 -2.21
CA HIS A 542 -5.90 -32.14 -2.62
C HIS A 542 -5.86 -31.00 -1.60
N HIS A 543 -5.52 -31.28 -0.34
CA HIS A 543 -5.17 -30.29 0.69
C HIS A 543 -3.74 -30.51 1.23
N PRO A 544 -2.72 -30.50 0.36
CA PRO A 544 -1.35 -30.74 0.81
C PRO A 544 -0.86 -29.70 1.83
N PHE A 545 -1.50 -28.53 1.87
CA PHE A 545 -1.18 -27.41 2.78
C PHE A 545 -2.22 -27.21 3.89
N GLY A 546 -3.05 -28.23 4.14
CA GLY A 546 -4.09 -28.20 5.16
C GLY A 546 -5.45 -27.79 4.64
N THR A 547 -6.48 -28.28 5.32
CA THR A 547 -7.88 -28.00 4.97
C THR A 547 -8.23 -26.57 5.37
N PRO A 548 -8.85 -25.75 4.49
CA PRO A 548 -9.27 -24.40 4.86
C PRO A 548 -10.16 -24.41 6.10
N GLN A 549 -9.83 -23.58 7.09
CA GLN A 549 -10.63 -23.39 8.30
C GLN A 549 -11.70 -22.33 8.06
N VAL A 550 -12.93 -22.55 8.54
CA VAL A 550 -14.00 -21.56 8.46
C VAL A 550 -13.98 -20.70 9.72
N VAL A 551 -13.52 -19.46 9.57
CA VAL A 551 -13.36 -18.47 10.66
C VAL A 551 -14.50 -17.46 10.69
N GLN A 552 -15.51 -17.63 9.84
CA GLN A 552 -16.81 -16.98 9.96
C GLN A 552 -17.69 -17.77 10.94
N PRO A 553 -18.40 -17.13 11.89
CA PRO A 553 -19.33 -17.82 12.77
C PRO A 553 -20.61 -18.25 12.03
N ASP A 554 -21.34 -19.20 12.61
CA ASP A 554 -22.68 -19.61 12.19
C ASP A 554 -22.79 -20.13 10.74
N VAL A 555 -21.72 -20.77 10.23
CA VAL A 555 -21.70 -21.38 8.89
C VAL A 555 -21.84 -22.90 8.99
N SER A 556 -22.93 -23.45 8.46
CA SER A 556 -23.12 -24.89 8.32
C SER A 556 -22.52 -25.38 7.00
N PHE A 557 -21.37 -26.05 7.10
CA PHE A 557 -20.71 -26.64 5.93
C PHE A 557 -20.33 -28.11 6.14
N CYS A 558 -20.08 -28.84 5.06
CA CYS A 558 -19.56 -30.21 5.09
C CYS A 558 -18.44 -30.39 4.07
N LEU A 559 -17.50 -31.29 4.35
CA LEU A 559 -16.43 -31.63 3.41
C LEU A 559 -16.87 -32.81 2.53
N LEU A 560 -17.04 -32.57 1.24
CA LEU A 560 -17.34 -33.61 0.25
C LEU A 560 -16.05 -34.08 -0.42
N HIS A 561 -15.93 -35.39 -0.54
CA HIS A 561 -14.77 -36.05 -1.14
C HIS A 561 -15.12 -36.59 -2.53
N HIS A 562 -14.26 -36.32 -3.50
CA HIS A 562 -14.34 -36.82 -4.87
C HIS A 562 -12.96 -37.35 -5.28
N SER A 563 -12.90 -38.08 -6.39
CA SER A 563 -11.63 -38.63 -6.88
C SER A 563 -10.63 -37.57 -7.32
N ASP A 564 -11.12 -36.47 -7.91
CA ASP A 564 -10.28 -35.41 -8.51
C ASP A 564 -10.21 -34.12 -7.67
N TYR A 565 -11.10 -33.94 -6.70
CA TYR A 565 -11.18 -32.70 -5.91
C TYR A 565 -11.88 -32.89 -4.56
N LEU A 566 -11.67 -31.93 -3.67
CA LEU A 566 -12.42 -31.76 -2.43
C LEU A 566 -13.20 -30.45 -2.47
N ASN A 567 -14.34 -30.39 -1.79
CA ASN A 567 -15.03 -29.11 -1.58
C ASN A 567 -15.60 -28.99 -0.17
N GLY A 568 -15.65 -27.75 0.32
CA GLY A 568 -16.36 -27.38 1.54
C GLY A 568 -17.72 -26.82 1.18
N TYR A 569 -18.76 -27.65 1.17
CA TYR A 569 -20.10 -27.27 0.74
C TYR A 569 -20.89 -26.57 1.85
N SER A 570 -21.38 -25.35 1.62
CA SER A 570 -22.26 -24.64 2.57
C SER A 570 -23.73 -24.93 2.26
N ARG A 571 -24.44 -25.42 3.28
CA ARG A 571 -25.89 -25.63 3.21
C ARG A 571 -26.67 -24.32 3.23
N ASP A 572 -26.10 -23.30 3.85
CA ASP A 572 -26.74 -21.99 3.98
C ASP A 572 -26.69 -21.19 2.66
N ARG A 573 -25.63 -21.41 1.87
CA ARG A 573 -25.41 -20.75 0.57
C ARG A 573 -25.80 -21.61 -0.63
N LEU A 574 -26.12 -22.88 -0.42
CA LEU A 574 -26.44 -23.86 -1.46
C LEU A 574 -25.31 -24.06 -2.49
N MET A 575 -24.05 -23.81 -2.11
CA MET A 575 -22.88 -23.92 -2.99
C MET A 575 -21.59 -24.15 -2.18
N PRO A 576 -20.47 -24.54 -2.81
CA PRO A 576 -19.17 -24.58 -2.16
C PRO A 576 -18.73 -23.21 -1.63
N LEU A 577 -18.20 -23.19 -0.41
CA LEU A 577 -17.36 -22.09 0.09
C LEU A 577 -16.01 -22.09 -0.63
N TRP A 578 -15.48 -23.28 -0.91
CA TRP A 578 -14.26 -23.48 -1.65
C TRP A 578 -14.24 -24.87 -2.30
N VAL A 579 -13.48 -24.99 -3.38
CA VAL A 579 -13.10 -26.22 -4.08
C VAL A 579 -11.58 -26.28 -4.15
N SER A 580 -10.99 -27.46 -3.93
CA SER A 580 -9.55 -27.67 -3.97
C SER A 580 -9.18 -28.91 -4.75
N TYR A 581 -8.20 -28.79 -5.65
CA TYR A 581 -7.69 -29.88 -6.45
C TYR A 581 -6.21 -29.66 -6.78
N THR A 582 -5.50 -30.76 -7.07
CA THR A 582 -4.05 -30.72 -7.32
C THR A 582 -3.76 -31.34 -8.67
N LEU A 583 -3.08 -30.58 -9.51
CA LEU A 583 -2.73 -30.96 -10.87
C LEU A 583 -1.23 -31.21 -10.97
N GLN A 584 -0.88 -32.29 -11.66
CA GLN A 584 0.45 -32.42 -12.25
C GLN A 584 0.55 -31.53 -13.50
N PRO A 585 1.76 -31.25 -14.03
CA PRO A 585 1.91 -30.49 -15.27
C PRO A 585 1.04 -31.05 -16.40
N LEU A 586 0.09 -30.25 -16.89
CA LEU A 586 -0.83 -30.64 -17.96
C LEU A 586 -0.25 -30.21 -19.31
N ALA A 587 -0.21 -31.12 -20.29
CA ALA A 587 0.25 -30.78 -21.65
C ALA A 587 -0.76 -29.89 -22.38
N THR A 588 -2.01 -30.34 -22.46
CA THR A 588 -3.17 -29.60 -22.98
C THR A 588 -4.44 -30.15 -22.32
N VAL A 589 -5.49 -29.33 -22.28
CA VAL A 589 -6.82 -29.73 -21.83
C VAL A 589 -7.77 -29.65 -23.02
N ARG A 590 -8.65 -30.65 -23.17
CA ARG A 590 -9.68 -30.61 -24.21
C ARG A 590 -10.84 -29.74 -23.72
N PRO A 591 -11.26 -28.70 -24.47
CA PRO A 591 -12.44 -27.92 -24.12
C PRO A 591 -13.69 -28.81 -24.07
N LEU A 592 -14.62 -28.44 -23.19
CA LEU A 592 -15.89 -29.15 -23.03
C LEU A 592 -16.84 -28.89 -24.20
N SER A 593 -17.64 -29.90 -24.57
CA SER A 593 -18.76 -29.70 -25.48
C SER A 593 -19.92 -28.99 -24.76
N PRO A 594 -20.76 -28.21 -25.47
CA PRO A 594 -21.95 -27.59 -24.87
C PRO A 594 -22.86 -28.57 -24.11
N ASP A 595 -23.04 -29.77 -24.66
CA ASP A 595 -23.85 -30.83 -24.02
C ASP A 595 -23.24 -31.30 -22.69
N THR A 596 -21.91 -31.36 -22.60
CA THR A 596 -21.21 -31.74 -21.36
C THR A 596 -21.30 -30.63 -20.33
N GLU A 597 -21.24 -29.35 -20.75
CA GLU A 597 -21.41 -28.22 -19.84
C GLU A 597 -22.84 -28.10 -19.28
N ALA A 598 -23.83 -28.49 -20.08
CA ALA A 598 -25.24 -28.51 -19.69
C ALA A 598 -25.60 -29.75 -18.83
N CYS A 599 -24.72 -30.75 -18.76
CA CYS A 599 -24.93 -31.95 -17.95
C CYS A 599 -24.61 -31.67 -16.48
N VAL A 600 -25.62 -31.84 -15.62
CA VAL A 600 -25.46 -31.90 -14.16
C VAL A 600 -26.46 -32.91 -13.60
N ARG A 601 -26.07 -33.66 -12.57
CA ARG A 601 -26.96 -34.52 -11.76
C ARG A 601 -27.00 -34.09 -10.30
N ALA A 602 -28.04 -34.49 -9.57
CA ALA A 602 -28.14 -34.22 -8.13
C ALA A 602 -27.03 -34.95 -7.34
N ASP A 603 -26.40 -34.28 -6.37
CA ASP A 603 -25.51 -34.92 -5.40
C ASP A 603 -26.31 -35.58 -4.27
N VAL A 604 -26.31 -36.90 -4.22
CA VAL A 604 -27.07 -37.69 -3.23
C VAL A 604 -26.67 -37.43 -1.77
N ARG A 605 -25.50 -36.83 -1.51
CA ARG A 605 -25.00 -36.52 -0.16
C ARG A 605 -25.54 -35.20 0.39
N VAL A 606 -26.12 -34.36 -0.47
CA VAL A 606 -26.69 -33.06 -0.12
C VAL A 606 -28.22 -33.14 -0.27
N PRO A 607 -29.01 -32.78 0.75
CA PRO A 607 -30.46 -32.87 0.65
C PRO A 607 -30.99 -31.86 -0.39
N PRO A 608 -32.15 -32.13 -1.02
CA PRO A 608 -32.76 -31.22 -1.99
C PRO A 608 -33.02 -29.81 -1.44
N SER A 609 -33.38 -29.70 -0.16
CA SER A 609 -33.60 -28.42 0.53
C SER A 609 -32.33 -27.58 0.69
N ALA A 610 -31.15 -28.20 0.56
CA ALA A 610 -29.85 -27.55 0.62
C ALA A 610 -29.14 -27.57 -0.75
N SER A 611 -29.87 -27.78 -1.84
CA SER A 611 -29.34 -27.87 -3.20
C SER A 611 -30.01 -26.86 -4.14
N GLN A 612 -29.31 -26.50 -5.22
CA GLN A 612 -29.84 -25.61 -6.26
C GLN A 612 -30.71 -26.38 -7.26
N LEU A 613 -31.71 -25.70 -7.83
CA LEU A 613 -32.51 -26.22 -8.95
C LEU A 613 -31.86 -25.86 -10.29
N CYS A 614 -31.69 -26.83 -11.19
CA CYS A 614 -31.12 -26.57 -12.52
C CYS A 614 -32.05 -25.74 -13.42
N SER A 615 -33.37 -25.79 -13.17
CA SER A 615 -34.36 -25.02 -13.94
C SER A 615 -34.21 -23.51 -13.82
N ARG A 616 -33.57 -23.01 -12.75
CA ARG A 616 -33.25 -21.58 -12.60
C ARG A 616 -32.34 -21.04 -13.71
N TYR A 617 -31.47 -21.89 -14.22
CA TYR A 617 -30.45 -21.54 -15.20
C TYR A 617 -30.82 -21.96 -16.62
N LYS A 618 -31.80 -22.84 -16.75
CA LYS A 618 -32.29 -23.31 -18.04
C LYS A 618 -33.03 -22.18 -18.75
N ASP A 619 -32.69 -21.96 -20.03
CA ASP A 619 -33.30 -20.93 -20.88
C ASP A 619 -33.24 -19.49 -20.30
N ASN A 620 -32.30 -19.24 -19.38
CA ASN A 620 -32.08 -17.94 -18.75
C ASN A 620 -30.90 -17.22 -19.42
N ALA A 621 -31.17 -16.07 -20.04
CA ALA A 621 -30.15 -15.29 -20.76
C ALA A 621 -29.25 -14.47 -19.83
N ASP A 622 -29.73 -14.13 -18.64
CA ASP A 622 -29.05 -13.21 -17.72
C ASP A 622 -28.17 -13.95 -16.71
N LEU A 623 -28.50 -15.19 -16.38
CA LEU A 623 -27.79 -15.96 -15.35
C LEU A 623 -27.69 -17.43 -15.73
N SER A 624 -26.48 -17.98 -15.62
CA SER A 624 -26.17 -19.40 -15.78
C SER A 624 -25.55 -19.94 -14.49
N TYR A 625 -24.98 -21.14 -14.56
CA TYR A 625 -24.10 -21.69 -13.53
C TYR A 625 -22.75 -22.06 -14.15
N GLY A 626 -21.71 -22.03 -13.33
CA GLY A 626 -20.41 -22.63 -13.62
C GLY A 626 -20.09 -23.75 -12.65
N LEU A 627 -19.18 -24.64 -13.05
CA LEU A 627 -18.61 -25.67 -12.19
C LEU A 627 -17.26 -25.17 -11.66
N LEU A 628 -17.06 -25.25 -10.35
CA LEU A 628 -15.84 -24.76 -9.71
C LEU A 628 -14.65 -25.69 -9.95
N HIS A 629 -14.87 -27.01 -9.95
CA HIS A 629 -13.97 -27.98 -10.55
C HIS A 629 -14.51 -28.41 -11.93
N PRO A 630 -13.80 -28.17 -13.04
CA PRO A 630 -14.31 -28.52 -14.36
C PRO A 630 -14.01 -30.00 -14.74
N PRO A 631 -14.95 -30.69 -15.41
CA PRO A 631 -14.84 -32.14 -15.70
C PRO A 631 -13.72 -32.53 -16.69
N ASN A 632 -13.20 -31.60 -17.49
CA ASN A 632 -12.09 -31.86 -18.41
C ASN A 632 -10.71 -31.91 -17.72
N LEU A 633 -10.65 -31.67 -16.41
CA LEU A 633 -9.44 -31.85 -15.58
C LEU A 633 -9.39 -33.22 -14.88
N ASN A 634 -10.33 -34.11 -15.17
CA ASN A 634 -10.43 -35.45 -14.58
C ASN A 634 -9.13 -36.25 -14.75
N LEU A 635 -8.61 -36.80 -13.65
CA LEU A 635 -7.40 -37.62 -13.61
C LEU A 635 -7.68 -39.11 -13.77
N THR A 636 -8.93 -39.54 -13.57
CA THR A 636 -9.32 -40.95 -13.34
C THR A 636 -10.07 -41.62 -14.49
N GLY A 637 -10.46 -40.89 -15.55
CA GLY A 637 -11.05 -41.49 -16.75
C GLY A 637 -12.15 -40.64 -17.43
N PRO A 638 -13.05 -41.25 -18.22
CA PRO A 638 -14.12 -40.54 -18.91
C PRO A 638 -15.30 -40.14 -17.99
N GLU A 639 -15.45 -40.80 -16.84
CA GLU A 639 -16.51 -40.55 -15.87
C GLU A 639 -16.02 -39.55 -14.81
N SER A 640 -16.59 -38.33 -14.79
CA SER A 640 -16.15 -37.27 -13.87
C SER A 640 -17.15 -37.03 -12.74
N ASP A 641 -16.64 -36.97 -11.51
CA ASP A 641 -17.37 -36.56 -10.30
C ASP A 641 -17.72 -35.06 -10.26
N SER A 642 -17.36 -34.30 -11.31
CA SER A 642 -17.54 -32.85 -11.34
C SER A 642 -18.95 -32.41 -11.75
N LEU A 643 -19.68 -33.27 -12.46
CA LEU A 643 -20.99 -33.00 -13.08
C LEU A 643 -22.14 -33.12 -12.06
N ILE A 644 -21.99 -32.51 -10.87
CA ILE A 644 -22.92 -32.64 -9.75
C ILE A 644 -23.36 -31.28 -9.19
N THR A 645 -24.56 -31.21 -8.62
CA THR A 645 -25.13 -29.95 -8.09
C THR A 645 -24.30 -29.32 -6.98
N SER A 646 -23.58 -30.12 -6.18
CA SER A 646 -22.72 -29.63 -5.10
C SER A 646 -21.43 -28.94 -5.59
N ASN A 647 -21.17 -28.90 -6.90
CA ASN A 647 -20.04 -28.21 -7.52
C ASN A 647 -20.47 -26.96 -8.33
N MET A 648 -21.77 -26.63 -8.32
CA MET A 648 -22.32 -25.49 -9.05
C MET A 648 -22.18 -24.17 -8.27
N ALA A 649 -21.91 -23.09 -8.98
CA ALA A 649 -22.08 -21.72 -8.49
C ALA A 649 -22.79 -20.85 -9.56
N PRO A 650 -23.68 -19.91 -9.17
CA PRO A 650 -24.29 -18.97 -10.11
C PRO A 650 -23.22 -18.15 -10.82
N MET A 651 -23.27 -18.11 -12.16
CA MET A 651 -22.32 -17.35 -12.98
C MET A 651 -23.02 -16.62 -14.13
N PHE A 652 -22.69 -15.34 -14.30
CA PHE A 652 -23.07 -14.57 -15.48
C PHE A 652 -22.45 -15.22 -16.73
N PRO A 653 -23.18 -15.32 -17.85
CA PRO A 653 -22.67 -15.93 -19.07
C PRO A 653 -21.33 -15.33 -19.56
N ALA A 654 -21.16 -14.00 -19.45
CA ALA A 654 -19.91 -13.33 -19.80
C ALA A 654 -18.73 -13.81 -18.93
N PHE A 655 -18.93 -13.86 -17.61
CA PHE A 655 -17.92 -14.36 -16.67
C PHE A 655 -17.66 -15.86 -16.81
N LYS A 656 -18.69 -16.68 -17.12
CA LYS A 656 -18.52 -18.11 -17.40
C LYS A 656 -17.55 -18.34 -18.57
N GLY A 657 -17.54 -17.46 -19.56
CA GLY A 657 -16.54 -17.47 -20.64
C GLY A 657 -15.11 -17.25 -20.13
N VAL A 658 -14.92 -16.27 -19.25
CA VAL A 658 -13.64 -15.99 -18.58
C VAL A 658 -13.20 -17.18 -17.73
N TRP A 659 -14.12 -17.74 -16.94
CA TRP A 659 -13.88 -18.91 -16.10
C TRP A 659 -13.43 -20.11 -16.92
N ARG A 660 -14.09 -20.37 -18.06
CA ARG A 660 -13.69 -21.42 -19.00
C ARG A 660 -12.29 -21.19 -19.56
N HIS A 661 -12.00 -19.98 -20.04
CA HIS A 661 -10.69 -19.66 -20.60
C HIS A 661 -9.56 -19.83 -19.58
N PHE A 662 -9.79 -19.44 -18.33
CA PHE A 662 -8.84 -19.68 -17.25
C PHE A 662 -8.54 -21.18 -17.11
N HIS A 663 -9.55 -22.04 -17.03
CA HIS A 663 -9.35 -23.47 -16.83
C HIS A 663 -8.80 -24.20 -18.06
N ASP A 664 -9.22 -23.83 -19.27
CA ASP A 664 -8.87 -24.52 -20.50
C ASP A 664 -7.51 -24.07 -21.06
N VAL A 665 -7.09 -22.83 -20.79
CA VAL A 665 -5.91 -22.21 -21.41
C VAL A 665 -4.86 -21.82 -20.37
N LEU A 666 -5.22 -21.00 -19.39
CA LEU A 666 -4.23 -20.42 -18.46
C LEU A 666 -3.77 -21.42 -17.40
N LEU A 667 -4.67 -22.23 -16.86
CA LEU A 667 -4.35 -23.20 -15.81
C LEU A 667 -3.36 -24.28 -16.29
N PRO A 668 -3.47 -24.85 -17.50
CA PRO A 668 -2.44 -25.72 -18.05
C PRO A 668 -1.07 -25.03 -18.14
N GLN A 669 -1.03 -23.78 -18.61
CA GLN A 669 0.22 -23.01 -18.68
C GLN A 669 0.84 -22.81 -17.29
N TYR A 670 0.04 -22.40 -16.30
CA TYR A 670 0.50 -22.28 -14.91
C TYR A 670 0.97 -23.63 -14.34
N SER A 671 0.24 -24.72 -14.61
CA SER A 671 0.65 -26.06 -14.14
C SER A 671 2.01 -26.49 -14.70
N GLN A 672 2.34 -26.11 -15.94
CA GLN A 672 3.64 -26.37 -16.55
C GLN A 672 4.72 -25.47 -15.94
N GLN A 673 4.47 -24.16 -15.88
CA GLN A 673 5.41 -23.17 -15.34
C GLN A 673 5.76 -23.44 -13.87
N LEU A 674 4.82 -23.96 -13.10
CA LEU A 674 4.94 -24.22 -11.67
C LEU A 674 5.30 -25.67 -11.34
N ASN A 675 5.47 -26.53 -12.36
CA ASN A 675 5.74 -27.96 -12.19
C ASN A 675 4.71 -28.68 -11.28
N GLY A 676 3.44 -28.45 -11.60
CA GLY A 676 2.28 -28.86 -10.83
C GLY A 676 1.76 -27.74 -9.94
N VAL A 677 0.44 -27.74 -9.69
CA VAL A 677 -0.22 -26.67 -8.96
C VAL A 677 -1.41 -27.22 -8.16
N THR A 678 -1.56 -26.76 -6.92
CA THR A 678 -2.81 -26.89 -6.17
C THR A 678 -3.65 -25.65 -6.40
N VAL A 679 -4.87 -25.84 -6.87
CA VAL A 679 -5.84 -24.78 -7.10
C VAL A 679 -6.86 -24.80 -5.98
N MET A 680 -7.10 -23.64 -5.37
CA MET A 680 -8.26 -23.41 -4.53
C MET A 680 -9.11 -22.29 -5.13
N SER A 681 -10.42 -22.50 -5.25
CA SER A 681 -11.33 -21.49 -5.79
C SER A 681 -12.67 -21.48 -5.09
N GLY A 682 -13.39 -20.37 -5.16
CA GLY A 682 -14.71 -20.25 -4.54
C GLY A 682 -15.35 -18.88 -4.73
N PRO A 683 -16.63 -18.74 -4.33
CA PRO A 683 -17.38 -17.49 -4.41
C PRO A 683 -17.01 -16.52 -3.27
N ILE A 684 -17.17 -15.23 -3.54
CA ILE A 684 -17.08 -14.12 -2.56
C ILE A 684 -18.41 -13.35 -2.56
N PHE A 685 -18.80 -12.88 -1.38
CA PHE A 685 -19.95 -12.01 -1.15
C PHE A 685 -19.48 -10.81 -0.35
N ASP A 686 -19.58 -9.64 -0.97
CA ASP A 686 -19.09 -8.34 -0.48
C ASP A 686 -19.95 -7.24 -1.12
N ASP A 687 -21.26 -7.32 -0.88
CA ASP A 687 -22.27 -6.41 -1.41
C ASP A 687 -22.11 -5.00 -0.82
N ASN A 688 -21.56 -4.90 0.38
CA ASN A 688 -21.30 -3.64 1.07
C ASN A 688 -19.91 -3.04 0.74
N PHE A 689 -19.13 -3.70 -0.12
CA PHE A 689 -17.81 -3.28 -0.62
C PHE A 689 -16.81 -2.91 0.49
N ASP A 690 -16.90 -3.54 1.66
CA ASP A 690 -16.06 -3.27 2.83
C ASP A 690 -14.79 -4.12 2.91
N GLY A 691 -14.62 -5.06 1.97
CA GLY A 691 -13.44 -5.92 1.91
C GLY A 691 -13.48 -7.09 2.89
N ASN A 692 -14.63 -7.38 3.52
CA ASN A 692 -14.83 -8.52 4.40
C ASN A 692 -16.00 -9.39 3.93
N ALA A 693 -16.03 -10.64 4.39
CA ALA A 693 -17.11 -11.55 4.10
C ALA A 693 -18.44 -11.02 4.69
N ASP A 694 -19.43 -10.86 3.83
CA ASP A 694 -20.80 -10.56 4.27
C ASP A 694 -21.32 -11.65 5.22
N ALA A 695 -22.13 -11.21 6.21
CA ALA A 695 -22.80 -12.10 7.14
C ALA A 695 -23.63 -13.15 6.37
N VAL A 696 -23.56 -14.41 6.83
CA VAL A 696 -24.31 -15.50 6.19
C VAL A 696 -25.81 -15.26 6.36
N LYS A 697 -26.51 -15.12 5.22
CA LYS A 697 -27.96 -15.10 5.15
C LYS A 697 -28.40 -16.46 4.63
N ALA A 698 -29.08 -17.24 5.46
CA ALA A 698 -29.68 -18.49 5.00
C ALA A 698 -30.64 -18.20 3.86
N VAL A 699 -30.43 -18.86 2.73
CA VAL A 699 -31.32 -18.74 1.58
C VAL A 699 -32.64 -19.46 1.88
N THR A 700 -33.77 -18.78 1.64
CA THR A 700 -35.09 -19.43 1.65
C THR A 700 -35.38 -20.01 0.27
N GLY A 701 -35.58 -21.33 0.17
CA GLY A 701 -35.82 -22.03 -1.10
C GLY A 701 -34.53 -22.59 -1.73
N SER A 702 -34.59 -22.97 -3.00
CA SER A 702 -33.48 -23.64 -3.74
C SER A 702 -32.70 -22.69 -4.66
N GLU A 703 -32.67 -21.40 -4.34
CA GLU A 703 -32.06 -20.35 -5.17
C GLU A 703 -30.83 -19.70 -4.51
N ALA A 704 -29.64 -20.21 -4.83
CA ALA A 704 -28.36 -19.64 -4.40
C ALA A 704 -28.21 -18.11 -4.65
N LEU A 705 -27.52 -17.40 -3.76
CA LEU A 705 -27.15 -16.00 -3.98
C LEU A 705 -26.12 -15.87 -5.10
N VAL A 706 -26.17 -14.79 -5.89
CA VAL A 706 -25.17 -14.52 -6.93
C VAL A 706 -23.92 -13.92 -6.28
N PRO A 707 -22.73 -14.53 -6.44
CA PRO A 707 -21.49 -13.99 -5.86
C PRO A 707 -21.14 -12.62 -6.43
N THR A 708 -20.50 -11.74 -5.65
CA THR A 708 -19.96 -10.47 -6.16
C THR A 708 -18.63 -10.68 -6.88
N HIS A 709 -17.84 -11.67 -6.44
CA HIS A 709 -16.55 -12.03 -7.01
C HIS A 709 -16.33 -13.54 -6.92
N PHE A 710 -15.32 -14.05 -7.62
CA PHE A 710 -14.75 -15.38 -7.39
C PHE A 710 -13.27 -15.25 -7.07
N PHE A 711 -12.78 -16.06 -6.12
CA PHE A 711 -11.36 -16.15 -5.84
C PHE A 711 -10.73 -17.37 -6.51
N VAL A 712 -9.44 -17.24 -6.83
CA VAL A 712 -8.58 -18.35 -7.22
C VAL A 712 -7.23 -18.19 -6.52
N ILE A 713 -6.72 -19.27 -5.93
CA ILE A 713 -5.38 -19.37 -5.34
C ILE A 713 -4.66 -20.53 -6.02
N LEU A 714 -3.54 -20.23 -6.66
CA LEU A 714 -2.61 -21.17 -7.25
C LEU A 714 -1.42 -21.31 -6.30
N THR A 715 -1.22 -22.51 -5.74
CA THR A 715 -0.11 -22.79 -4.82
C THR A 715 0.81 -23.84 -5.41
N SER A 716 2.11 -23.59 -5.38
CA SER A 716 3.14 -24.54 -5.80
C SER A 716 4.36 -24.50 -4.88
N CYS A 717 5.31 -25.40 -5.15
CA CYS A 717 6.60 -25.41 -4.48
C CYS A 717 7.54 -24.36 -5.05
N GLY A 718 8.04 -23.48 -4.20
CA GLY A 718 9.09 -22.53 -4.54
C GLY A 718 10.43 -23.21 -4.74
N ASN A 719 11.13 -22.82 -5.81
CA ASN A 719 12.52 -23.20 -6.13
C ASN A 719 12.83 -24.70 -6.08
N SER A 720 11.82 -25.57 -6.26
CA SER A 720 11.96 -27.02 -6.20
C SER A 720 11.48 -27.67 -7.49
N THR A 721 12.10 -28.80 -7.85
CA THR A 721 11.63 -29.71 -8.90
C THR A 721 10.55 -30.67 -8.39
N ALA A 722 10.18 -30.58 -7.11
CA ALA A 722 9.08 -31.36 -6.53
C ALA A 722 7.72 -30.72 -6.86
N GLY A 723 6.71 -31.58 -7.08
CA GLY A 723 5.33 -31.15 -7.21
C GLY A 723 4.70 -30.74 -5.87
N PRO A 724 3.50 -30.12 -5.89
CA PRO A 724 2.85 -29.54 -4.69
C PRO A 724 2.67 -30.49 -3.51
N THR A 725 2.53 -31.80 -3.76
CA THR A 725 2.31 -32.83 -2.73
C THR A 725 3.57 -33.29 -2.00
N HIS A 726 4.76 -32.93 -2.51
CA HIS A 726 6.05 -33.33 -1.93
C HIS A 726 6.91 -32.10 -1.61
N CYS A 727 6.26 -31.02 -1.21
CA CYS A 727 6.91 -29.75 -0.96
C CYS A 727 7.75 -29.79 0.33
N GLY A 728 9.08 -29.76 0.19
CA GLY A 728 10.00 -29.56 1.31
C GLY A 728 10.56 -28.14 1.43
N GLY A 729 10.23 -27.24 0.50
CA GLY A 729 10.74 -25.88 0.40
C GLY A 729 9.66 -24.81 0.59
N PRO A 730 9.99 -23.51 0.46
CA PRO A 730 9.04 -22.43 0.65
C PRO A 730 7.91 -22.51 -0.37
N LEU A 731 6.68 -22.20 0.04
CA LEU A 731 5.54 -22.17 -0.86
C LEU A 731 5.54 -20.89 -1.71
N ARG A 732 4.94 -20.96 -2.90
CA ARG A 732 4.59 -19.79 -3.70
C ARG A 732 3.10 -19.79 -3.96
N ALA A 733 2.46 -18.65 -3.74
CA ALA A 733 1.05 -18.44 -4.03
C ALA A 733 0.90 -17.32 -5.08
N LYS A 734 0.06 -17.58 -6.10
CA LYS A 734 -0.53 -16.55 -6.96
C LYS A 734 -2.03 -16.55 -6.71
N SER A 735 -2.61 -15.40 -6.42
CA SER A 735 -4.01 -15.29 -6.01
C SER A 735 -4.72 -14.16 -6.72
N PHE A 736 -6.00 -14.37 -6.99
CA PHE A 736 -6.84 -13.46 -7.76
C PHE A 736 -8.21 -13.29 -7.10
N ILE A 737 -8.77 -12.09 -7.20
CA ILE A 737 -10.17 -11.80 -6.81
C ILE A 737 -10.86 -11.21 -8.02
N LEU A 738 -11.62 -12.05 -8.71
CA LEU A 738 -12.17 -11.78 -10.04
C LEU A 738 -13.58 -11.20 -9.92
N PRO A 739 -13.83 -9.95 -10.36
CA PRO A 739 -15.16 -9.37 -10.26
C PRO A 739 -16.16 -10.12 -11.14
N HIS A 740 -17.27 -10.51 -10.54
CA HIS A 740 -18.30 -11.31 -11.18
C HIS A 740 -19.33 -10.39 -11.85
N ARG A 741 -19.08 -10.03 -13.11
CA ARG A 741 -19.87 -9.04 -13.85
C ARG A 741 -20.68 -9.65 -15.00
N PRO A 742 -21.82 -9.04 -15.37
CA PRO A 742 -22.66 -9.50 -16.48
C PRO A 742 -22.08 -9.18 -17.86
N ASP A 743 -21.03 -8.36 -17.94
CA ASP A 743 -20.37 -7.95 -19.17
C ASP A 743 -18.84 -7.89 -19.02
N ASN A 744 -18.15 -7.81 -20.16
CA ASN A 744 -16.69 -7.65 -20.24
C ASN A 744 -16.29 -6.18 -20.51
N MET A 745 -17.13 -5.22 -20.12
CA MET A 745 -16.93 -3.80 -20.43
C MET A 745 -15.64 -3.25 -19.82
N GLU A 746 -15.22 -3.78 -18.68
CA GLU A 746 -13.95 -3.43 -18.02
C GLU A 746 -12.73 -3.61 -18.95
N SER A 747 -12.74 -4.68 -19.74
CA SER A 747 -11.65 -5.02 -20.65
C SER A 747 -11.82 -4.42 -22.04
N CYS A 748 -12.98 -3.82 -22.33
CA CYS A 748 -13.36 -3.35 -23.66
C CYS A 748 -13.31 -4.43 -24.75
N ALA A 749 -13.45 -5.68 -24.33
CA ALA A 749 -13.43 -6.81 -25.23
C ALA A 749 -14.79 -6.97 -25.91
N THR A 750 -14.78 -7.11 -27.23
CA THR A 750 -15.96 -7.42 -28.05
C THR A 750 -15.78 -8.77 -28.73
N GLY A 751 -16.83 -9.60 -28.75
CA GLY A 751 -16.78 -10.91 -29.40
C GLY A 751 -16.27 -12.02 -28.48
N THR A 752 -15.75 -13.09 -29.09
CA THR A 752 -15.36 -14.34 -28.40
C THR A 752 -13.87 -14.44 -28.08
N ASP A 753 -13.07 -13.43 -28.43
CA ASP A 753 -11.64 -13.40 -28.11
C ASP A 753 -11.44 -13.11 -26.62
N LEU A 754 -10.71 -14.00 -25.95
CA LEU A 754 -10.43 -13.97 -24.52
C LEU A 754 -8.93 -13.81 -24.22
N ALA A 755 -8.10 -13.44 -25.21
CA ALA A 755 -6.67 -13.20 -25.01
C ALA A 755 -6.37 -12.10 -23.96
N TRP A 756 -7.33 -11.21 -23.69
CA TRP A 756 -7.21 -10.18 -22.65
C TRP A 756 -7.32 -10.70 -21.21
N VAL A 757 -7.77 -11.93 -21.02
CA VAL A 757 -8.10 -12.49 -19.69
C VAL A 757 -6.86 -12.57 -18.80
N GLU A 758 -5.69 -12.90 -19.34
CA GLU A 758 -4.45 -12.97 -18.55
C GLU A 758 -4.06 -11.60 -17.97
N ASP A 759 -4.06 -10.56 -18.79
CA ASP A 759 -3.80 -9.18 -18.34
C ASP A 759 -4.83 -8.71 -17.30
N TRP A 760 -6.09 -9.13 -17.47
CA TRP A 760 -7.17 -8.80 -16.54
C TRP A 760 -7.04 -9.56 -15.21
N LEU A 761 -6.62 -10.82 -15.22
CA LEU A 761 -6.24 -11.57 -14.01
C LEU A 761 -5.10 -10.87 -13.28
N HIS A 762 -4.05 -10.46 -13.99
CA HIS A 762 -2.93 -9.74 -13.40
C HIS A 762 -3.36 -8.42 -12.76
N PHE A 763 -4.30 -7.70 -13.38
CA PHE A 763 -4.87 -6.47 -12.81
C PHE A 763 -5.62 -6.72 -11.48
N HIS A 764 -6.34 -7.85 -11.41
CA HIS A 764 -7.10 -8.33 -10.25
C HIS A 764 -6.34 -9.30 -9.35
N THR A 765 -5.00 -9.27 -9.40
CA THR A 765 -4.17 -9.97 -8.42
C THR A 765 -4.50 -9.47 -7.01
N ALA A 766 -4.45 -10.36 -6.02
CA ALA A 766 -4.74 -10.06 -4.63
C ALA A 766 -3.84 -10.87 -3.71
N ARG A 767 -3.69 -10.45 -2.46
CA ARG A 767 -3.01 -11.23 -1.44
C ARG A 767 -3.91 -12.40 -1.04
N VAL A 768 -3.34 -13.51 -0.60
CA VAL A 768 -4.17 -14.57 0.02
C VAL A 768 -4.89 -14.02 1.25
N ARG A 769 -4.27 -13.08 1.98
CA ARG A 769 -4.91 -12.36 3.09
C ARG A 769 -6.18 -11.61 2.69
N ASP A 770 -6.23 -11.02 1.50
CA ASP A 770 -7.44 -10.34 0.99
C ASP A 770 -8.57 -11.35 0.77
N ILE A 771 -8.24 -12.53 0.23
CA ILE A 771 -9.20 -13.64 0.07
C ILE A 771 -9.69 -14.13 1.44
N GLU A 772 -8.82 -14.28 2.43
CA GLU A 772 -9.24 -14.67 3.79
C GLU A 772 -10.25 -13.69 4.39
N LEU A 773 -10.02 -12.37 4.23
CA LEU A 773 -10.96 -11.34 4.69
C LEU A 773 -12.34 -11.48 4.01
N LEU A 774 -12.34 -11.59 2.68
CA LEU A 774 -13.55 -11.60 1.84
C LEU A 774 -14.33 -12.92 1.87
N THR A 775 -13.72 -14.01 2.35
CA THR A 775 -14.35 -15.34 2.37
C THR A 775 -14.66 -15.83 3.78
N GLY A 776 -14.02 -15.28 4.81
CA GLY A 776 -14.09 -15.83 6.16
C GLY A 776 -13.45 -17.22 6.26
N LEU A 777 -12.51 -17.52 5.37
CA LEU A 777 -11.69 -18.74 5.38
C LEU A 777 -10.30 -18.43 5.91
N SER A 778 -9.60 -19.47 6.39
CA SER A 778 -8.18 -19.40 6.68
C SER A 778 -7.41 -20.57 6.08
N PHE A 779 -6.34 -20.28 5.34
CA PHE A 779 -5.57 -21.24 4.55
C PHE A 779 -4.22 -21.57 5.20
N TYR A 780 -3.55 -22.63 4.72
CA TYR A 780 -2.17 -22.98 5.08
C TYR A 780 -1.93 -23.26 6.57
N HIS A 781 -2.76 -24.12 7.18
CA HIS A 781 -2.63 -24.48 8.61
C HIS A 781 -1.65 -25.63 8.85
N ASP A 782 -1.17 -26.27 7.78
CA ASP A 782 -0.23 -27.38 7.84
C ASP A 782 1.05 -27.05 7.02
N MET A 783 2.10 -27.86 7.17
CA MET A 783 3.38 -27.84 6.44
C MET A 783 4.40 -26.74 6.78
N ILE A 784 3.96 -25.50 7.01
CA ILE A 784 4.87 -24.36 7.26
C ILE A 784 4.56 -23.68 8.59
N SER A 785 5.51 -22.92 9.14
CA SER A 785 5.29 -22.18 10.40
C SER A 785 4.21 -21.11 10.26
N VAL A 786 3.66 -20.63 11.38
CA VAL A 786 2.66 -19.55 11.37
C VAL A 786 3.28 -18.29 10.77
N GLU A 787 4.52 -17.96 11.15
CA GLU A 787 5.23 -16.77 10.66
C GLU A 787 5.49 -16.83 9.14
N GLU A 788 5.90 -17.99 8.60
CA GLU A 788 6.03 -18.18 7.15
C GLU A 788 4.67 -18.12 6.46
N THR A 789 3.61 -18.64 7.10
CA THR A 789 2.24 -18.56 6.61
C THR A 789 1.77 -17.12 6.48
N LEU A 790 2.03 -16.27 7.48
CA LEU A 790 1.64 -14.86 7.43
C LEU A 790 2.38 -14.14 6.30
N GLN A 791 3.69 -14.37 6.16
CA GLN A 791 4.49 -13.79 5.06
C GLN A 791 3.96 -14.23 3.69
N LEU A 792 3.66 -15.51 3.51
CA LEU A 792 3.06 -16.04 2.28
C LEU A 792 1.72 -15.36 1.99
N LYS A 793 0.90 -15.17 3.03
CA LYS A 793 -0.45 -14.60 2.88
C LYS A 793 -0.47 -13.12 2.58
N THR A 794 0.47 -12.34 3.12
CA THR A 794 0.57 -10.90 2.89
C THR A 794 1.38 -10.55 1.64
N PHE A 795 2.16 -11.48 1.11
CA PHE A 795 2.87 -11.27 -0.15
C PHE A 795 1.87 -11.13 -1.31
N LEU A 796 2.07 -10.10 -2.14
CA LEU A 796 1.32 -9.94 -3.39
C LEU A 796 2.27 -10.23 -4.55
N HIS A 797 1.95 -11.26 -5.32
CA HIS A 797 2.68 -11.56 -6.54
C HIS A 797 2.24 -10.57 -7.63
N ILE A 798 3.14 -9.64 -7.96
CA ILE A 798 2.99 -8.75 -9.12
C ILE A 798 3.49 -9.51 -10.37
N ALA A 799 2.85 -9.28 -11.51
CA ALA A 799 3.16 -9.96 -12.78
C ALA A 799 4.48 -9.49 -13.38
#